data_AF-A0A938LZL4-F1
#
_entry.id   AF-A0A938LZL4-F1
#
_cell.length_a   1.000
_cell.length_b   1.000
_cell.length_c   1.000
_cell.angle_alpha   90.00
_cell.angle_beta   90.00
_cell.angle_gamma   90.00
#
_symmetry.space_group_name_H-M   'P 1'
#
loop_
_entity.id
_entity.type
_entity.pdbx_description
1 polymer ?
#
loop_
_entity_poly.entity_id
_entity_poly.type
_entity_poly.pdbx_seq_one_letter_code
_entity_poly.pdbx_strand_id
1 'polypeptide(L)'
;MEAWYKVATPRKEVREGRSFNPDEFAIHLEQVVARTAPEDYREPKQFFARTCWTRAIREHAGMVLRRLSGETANTAPVLTLITQFGGGKTHTLTALYHLATSGEKACEYAGVAELLREAGIRTVPQAKVAVFVGNAWDPQEGRETPWIDIARQLAGDEGVNELGVAAKTTPPGTEALARVFKAAGGPVLLLFDEVLNFLNRHRGMADQFHAFIQNLTGATTGTTHGAALISLPRSQVEMTDWDMQWQDRITKVVRRVAKDLIANDETEISEVVRRRLFEDIGSDRVRKNVARAYADWCFERRAQLPTEWTAVDTATTEVKAREYLRGRFEVCYPFHPATLSVFQRKWQALVQYQQTRGTLAMLAQWIAWAYRTGFTEARREPLITLGSAPLEVPEFRSIVLGQLGESRLVAAIDADLSGPQSHARALDADTKGALRNIHRRVGTTTLFESSGGQVDKVAHLPELRFALGEPEVDTTSVDTAAFTLEDKSYFIRKVGSDGFRIGHQPTLKKVVNDRRASLDEASEIRPAMRKLIEGESRRGAAVPLVVFPEDGEAVQDTPKLTLVVMDPTNEWTGERALRQQIAEWTKLRGKTSRLYPGSLVWCLKKPGRDLRDRLEMWLAWRRVEHEVAEGTLGGEFDRSDRANIQSSVAAAEDAAKDEVWGGYRFAVIADAKDADGLKVIDLGAGHSSSGETLCGRVITALKSQALLNESVGTGYIERNWPPALKGSGAWPLAGLRKSFLDGSLTRLLDPDTVLKAKIVEFVTRGDFGLASGPRPDGNYERVWHGELVAPDEVAFEAGVFLLTRERAQALKKGEIPKPVEPTPKPQPPEPKPVVKPGPDAKTRTFRLTGKVPPELWNRLGTRIIPKLKAGSELQIGIDVTVTVGAEAARSFEGDLRQVLDDLGLADKVKVE
;
A
#
# COMPACT_ATOMS: atom_id res chain seq x y z
N MET A 1 -24.15 -15.27 22.69
CA MET A 1 -23.74 -16.64 23.11
C MET A 1 -22.59 -16.54 24.10
N GLU A 2 -22.37 -17.52 24.97
CA GLU A 2 -21.19 -17.52 25.86
C GLU A 2 -19.91 -17.82 25.08
N ALA A 3 -18.81 -17.19 25.49
CA ALA A 3 -17.49 -17.43 24.90
C ALA A 3 -16.95 -18.81 25.31
N TRP A 4 -16.24 -19.48 24.39
CA TRP A 4 -15.83 -20.88 24.61
C TRP A 4 -14.98 -21.07 25.88
N TYR A 5 -14.10 -20.13 26.23
CA TYR A 5 -13.19 -20.24 27.37
C TYR A 5 -13.91 -20.19 28.73
N LYS A 6 -15.18 -19.75 28.77
CA LYS A 6 -16.01 -19.78 29.98
C LYS A 6 -16.71 -21.13 30.19
N VAL A 7 -16.79 -21.94 29.13
CA VAL A 7 -17.59 -23.16 29.07
C VAL A 7 -16.70 -24.40 28.98
N ALA A 8 -15.72 -24.37 28.07
CA ALA A 8 -14.77 -25.46 27.87
C ALA A 8 -13.51 -25.21 28.71
N THR A 9 -13.09 -26.24 29.44
CA THR A 9 -11.90 -26.25 30.28
C THR A 9 -10.79 -27.01 29.56
N PRO A 10 -9.73 -26.33 29.09
CA PRO A 10 -8.57 -27.02 28.55
C PRO A 10 -7.91 -27.86 29.63
N ARG A 11 -7.20 -28.93 29.23
CA ARG A 11 -6.47 -29.76 30.19
C ARG A 11 -5.44 -28.95 30.96
N LYS A 12 -5.08 -29.44 32.15
CA LYS A 12 -4.17 -28.75 33.08
C LYS A 12 -2.84 -28.40 32.41
N GLU A 13 -2.22 -29.35 31.73
CA GLU A 13 -0.97 -29.21 30.99
C GLU A 13 -1.04 -28.15 29.87
N VAL A 14 -2.18 -28.05 29.17
CA VAL A 14 -2.43 -27.02 28.14
C VAL A 14 -2.61 -25.65 28.80
N ARG A 15 -3.38 -25.56 29.90
CA ARG A 15 -3.61 -24.30 30.63
C ARG A 15 -2.34 -23.75 31.26
N GLU A 16 -1.50 -24.62 31.82
CA GLU A 16 -0.26 -24.24 32.52
C GLU A 16 0.90 -23.99 31.54
N GLY A 17 0.77 -24.38 30.27
CA GLY A 17 1.81 -24.18 29.25
C GLY A 17 3.13 -24.87 29.58
N ARG A 18 3.09 -26.01 30.30
CA ARG A 18 4.28 -26.67 30.86
C ARG A 18 5.27 -27.15 29.81
N SER A 19 4.79 -27.52 28.62
CA SER A 19 5.58 -27.80 27.42
C SER A 19 4.62 -28.03 26.24
N PHE A 20 4.94 -27.47 25.07
CA PHE A 20 4.22 -27.72 23.82
C PHE A 20 5.04 -28.59 22.87
N ASN A 21 6.02 -29.34 23.40
CA ASN A 21 6.89 -30.18 22.59
C ASN A 21 6.03 -31.26 21.86
N PRO A 22 6.05 -31.33 20.52
CA PRO A 22 5.38 -32.38 19.76
C PRO A 22 5.71 -33.80 20.24
N ASP A 23 6.91 -34.02 20.79
CA ASP A 23 7.37 -35.33 21.27
C ASP A 23 6.66 -35.79 22.55
N GLU A 24 6.15 -34.87 23.39
CA GLU A 24 5.35 -35.24 24.56
C GLU A 24 3.97 -35.79 24.18
N PHE A 25 3.50 -35.49 22.96
CA PHE A 25 2.31 -36.10 22.37
C PHE A 25 2.60 -37.43 21.67
N ALA A 26 3.86 -37.85 21.59
CA ALA A 26 4.24 -39.14 21.02
C ALA A 26 4.03 -40.28 22.03
N ILE A 27 3.51 -41.39 21.52
CA ILE A 27 3.46 -42.64 22.27
C ILE A 27 4.63 -43.48 21.80
N HIS A 28 5.35 -44.03 22.78
CA HIS A 28 6.46 -44.95 22.58
C HIS A 28 6.06 -46.30 23.16
N LEU A 29 5.72 -47.27 22.28
CA LEU A 29 5.22 -48.57 22.72
C LEU A 29 6.23 -49.28 23.62
N GLU A 30 7.53 -49.15 23.31
CA GLU A 30 8.63 -49.68 24.12
C GLU A 30 8.62 -49.13 25.55
N GLN A 31 8.31 -47.84 25.73
CA GLN A 31 8.24 -47.21 27.05
C GLN A 31 6.99 -47.66 27.82
N VAL A 32 5.88 -47.91 27.12
CA VAL A 32 4.65 -48.44 27.73
C VAL A 32 4.92 -49.85 28.27
N VAL A 33 5.53 -50.71 27.44
CA VAL A 33 5.89 -52.09 27.81
C VAL A 33 6.90 -52.09 28.97
N ALA A 34 7.91 -51.23 28.92
CA ALA A 34 8.92 -51.09 29.97
C ALA A 34 8.42 -50.36 31.24
N ARG A 35 7.16 -49.88 31.26
CA ARG A 35 6.55 -49.10 32.35
C ARG A 35 7.24 -47.76 32.67
N THR A 36 8.01 -47.23 31.72
CA THR A 36 8.72 -45.94 31.81
C THR A 36 7.97 -44.79 31.12
N ALA A 37 6.90 -45.09 30.37
CA ALA A 37 6.04 -44.08 29.77
C ALA A 37 5.29 -43.23 30.82
N PRO A 38 4.87 -42.00 30.48
CA PRO A 38 3.96 -41.20 31.31
C PRO A 38 2.70 -41.98 31.71
N GLU A 39 2.15 -41.69 32.90
CA GLU A 39 1.00 -42.41 33.47
C GLU A 39 -0.21 -42.43 32.53
N ASP A 40 -0.39 -41.36 31.77
CA ASP A 40 -1.47 -41.20 30.79
C ASP A 40 -1.44 -42.23 29.65
N TYR A 41 -0.26 -42.79 29.36
CA TYR A 41 -0.06 -43.85 28.37
C TYR A 41 0.17 -45.22 29.01
N ARG A 42 0.78 -45.25 30.19
CA ARG A 42 1.10 -46.47 30.93
C ARG A 42 -0.13 -47.10 31.59
N GLU A 43 -1.01 -46.29 32.18
CA GLU A 43 -2.17 -46.79 32.93
C GLU A 43 -3.37 -47.00 31.99
N PRO A 44 -3.90 -48.23 31.82
CA PRO A 44 -4.95 -48.53 30.85
C PRO A 44 -6.20 -47.64 31.02
N LYS A 45 -6.65 -47.42 32.26
CA LYS A 45 -7.84 -46.61 32.54
C LYS A 45 -7.67 -45.16 32.07
N GLN A 46 -6.48 -44.58 32.27
CA GLN A 46 -6.18 -43.21 31.83
C GLN A 46 -6.03 -43.15 30.31
N PHE A 47 -5.35 -44.13 29.72
CA PHE A 47 -5.16 -44.26 28.28
C PHE A 47 -6.51 -44.34 27.53
N PHE A 48 -7.43 -45.20 27.96
CA PHE A 48 -8.74 -45.35 27.30
C PHE A 48 -9.67 -44.17 27.54
N ALA A 49 -9.59 -43.50 28.69
CA ALA A 49 -10.32 -42.24 28.91
C ALA A 49 -9.93 -41.15 27.91
N ARG A 50 -8.68 -41.17 27.42
CA ARG A 50 -8.14 -40.23 26.43
C ARG A 50 -8.18 -40.76 24.99
N THR A 51 -8.51 -42.03 24.81
CA THR A 51 -8.55 -42.68 23.49
C THR A 51 -9.80 -42.24 22.73
N CYS A 52 -9.61 -41.74 21.52
CA CYS A 52 -10.69 -41.59 20.56
C CYS A 52 -10.87 -42.93 19.86
N TRP A 53 -12.01 -43.57 20.03
CA TRP A 53 -12.36 -44.79 19.32
C TRP A 53 -12.71 -44.42 17.88
N THR A 54 -11.70 -44.26 17.03
CA THR A 54 -11.90 -44.05 15.59
C THR A 54 -12.46 -45.31 14.95
N ARG A 55 -13.10 -45.19 13.78
CA ARG A 55 -13.59 -46.35 13.03
C ARG A 55 -12.45 -47.34 12.77
N ALA A 56 -11.27 -46.84 12.40
CA ALA A 56 -10.11 -47.69 12.16
C ALA A 56 -9.63 -48.42 13.42
N ILE A 57 -9.54 -47.74 14.58
CA ILE A 57 -9.17 -48.43 15.84
C ILE A 57 -10.23 -49.48 16.19
N ARG A 58 -11.53 -49.17 16.05
CA ARG A 58 -12.61 -50.13 16.34
C ARG A 58 -12.52 -51.35 15.42
N GLU A 59 -12.34 -51.14 14.12
CA GLU A 59 -12.23 -52.23 13.13
C GLU A 59 -10.96 -53.07 13.34
N HIS A 60 -9.78 -52.44 13.52
CA HIS A 60 -8.52 -53.16 13.77
C HIS A 60 -8.56 -53.92 15.09
N ALA A 61 -8.95 -53.25 16.19
CA ALA A 61 -9.03 -53.88 17.49
C ALA A 61 -10.07 -55.01 17.50
N GLY A 62 -11.26 -54.77 16.93
CA GLY A 62 -12.31 -55.79 16.80
C GLY A 62 -11.89 -57.01 15.99
N MET A 63 -11.13 -56.84 14.89
CA MET A 63 -10.59 -57.98 14.13
C MET A 63 -9.58 -58.79 14.95
N VAL A 64 -8.66 -58.12 15.65
CA VAL A 64 -7.66 -58.77 16.49
C VAL A 64 -8.32 -59.52 17.64
N LEU A 65 -9.24 -58.87 18.36
CA LEU A 65 -9.94 -59.49 19.48
C LEU A 65 -10.73 -60.72 19.03
N ARG A 66 -11.44 -60.66 17.89
CA ARG A 66 -12.16 -61.81 17.34
C ARG A 66 -11.22 -62.97 17.06
N ARG A 67 -10.06 -62.69 16.46
CA ARG A 67 -9.05 -63.70 16.19
C ARG A 67 -8.48 -64.30 17.48
N LEU A 68 -8.20 -63.49 18.50
CA LEU A 68 -7.75 -63.98 19.81
C LEU A 68 -8.82 -64.81 20.53
N SER A 69 -10.09 -64.58 20.26
CA SER A 69 -11.23 -65.37 20.74
C SER A 69 -11.50 -66.65 19.94
N GLY A 70 -10.68 -66.96 18.92
CA GLY A 70 -10.83 -68.16 18.10
C GLY A 70 -11.73 -68.00 16.88
N GLU A 71 -12.29 -66.81 16.64
CA GLU A 71 -13.14 -66.53 15.48
C GLU A 71 -12.30 -66.29 14.23
N THR A 72 -12.38 -67.20 13.26
CA THR A 72 -11.60 -67.17 12.02
C THR A 72 -12.37 -66.68 10.80
N ALA A 73 -13.69 -66.48 10.91
CA ALA A 73 -14.54 -66.02 9.82
C ALA A 73 -14.33 -64.52 9.56
N ASN A 74 -13.92 -64.17 8.34
CA ASN A 74 -13.67 -62.78 7.92
C ASN A 74 -12.67 -62.02 8.82
N THR A 75 -11.77 -62.73 9.49
CA THR A 75 -10.71 -62.15 10.34
C THR A 75 -9.34 -62.54 9.78
N ALA A 76 -8.54 -61.53 9.43
CA ALA A 76 -7.17 -61.76 8.98
C ALA A 76 -6.27 -62.08 10.19
N PRO A 77 -5.46 -63.15 10.14
CA PRO A 77 -4.50 -63.49 11.21
C PRO A 77 -3.35 -62.48 11.30
N VAL A 78 -3.04 -61.80 10.19
CA VAL A 78 -2.01 -60.76 10.13
C VAL A 78 -2.62 -59.51 9.53
N LEU A 79 -2.42 -58.37 10.19
CA LEU A 79 -2.93 -57.07 9.79
C LEU A 79 -1.79 -56.08 9.66
N THR A 80 -1.86 -55.24 8.63
CA THR A 80 -0.94 -54.13 8.45
C THR A 80 -1.61 -52.84 8.90
N LEU A 81 -0.90 -52.05 9.72
CA LEU A 81 -1.31 -50.69 10.05
C LEU A 81 -0.61 -49.71 9.11
N ILE A 82 -1.36 -49.19 8.14
CA ILE A 82 -0.94 -48.11 7.24
C ILE A 82 -1.81 -46.90 7.52
N THR A 83 -1.39 -46.03 8.44
CA THR A 83 -2.15 -44.80 8.76
C THR A 83 -1.66 -43.64 7.89
N GLN A 84 -2.60 -42.82 7.39
CA GLN A 84 -2.28 -41.57 6.69
C GLN A 84 -1.78 -40.51 7.67
N PHE A 85 -2.47 -40.39 8.81
CA PHE A 85 -2.13 -39.45 9.87
C PHE A 85 -1.05 -40.06 10.77
N GLY A 86 0.10 -39.41 10.84
CA GLY A 86 1.17 -39.78 11.76
C GLY A 86 0.67 -39.72 13.20
N GLY A 87 0.75 -40.82 13.96
CA GLY A 87 0.33 -40.88 15.37
C GLY A 87 -0.74 -41.93 15.71
N GLY A 88 -1.37 -42.58 14.72
CA GLY A 88 -2.39 -43.60 14.97
C GLY A 88 -1.88 -45.05 15.15
N LYS A 89 -0.69 -45.38 14.61
CA LYS A 89 -0.15 -46.76 14.59
C LYS A 89 0.24 -47.22 15.99
N THR A 90 1.20 -46.51 16.60
CA THR A 90 1.66 -46.81 17.96
C THR A 90 0.54 -46.69 18.99
N HIS A 91 -0.43 -45.77 18.81
CA HIS A 91 -1.63 -45.69 19.64
C HIS A 91 -2.50 -46.94 19.51
N THR A 92 -2.73 -47.44 18.29
CA THR A 92 -3.50 -48.69 18.06
C THR A 92 -2.79 -49.90 18.65
N LEU A 93 -1.47 -50.02 18.46
CA LEU A 93 -0.67 -51.08 19.05
C LEU A 93 -0.73 -51.03 20.59
N THR A 94 -0.63 -49.82 21.17
CA THR A 94 -0.73 -49.61 22.62
C THR A 94 -2.12 -49.96 23.16
N ALA A 95 -3.19 -49.60 22.44
CA ALA A 95 -4.55 -49.99 22.80
C ALA A 95 -4.70 -51.52 22.84
N LEU A 96 -4.19 -52.21 21.82
CA LEU A 96 -4.22 -53.68 21.78
C LEU A 96 -3.37 -54.33 22.86
N TYR A 97 -2.19 -53.77 23.16
CA TYR A 97 -1.37 -54.20 24.28
C TYR A 97 -2.15 -54.12 25.59
N HIS A 98 -2.78 -52.97 25.88
CA HIS A 98 -3.57 -52.78 27.11
C HIS A 98 -4.81 -53.67 27.17
N LEU A 99 -5.52 -53.87 26.06
CA LEU A 99 -6.67 -54.79 25.99
C LEU A 99 -6.22 -56.22 26.30
N ALA A 100 -5.24 -56.73 25.55
CA ALA A 100 -4.79 -58.12 25.64
C ALA A 100 -4.15 -58.47 26.99
N THR A 101 -3.43 -57.53 27.61
CA THR A 101 -2.81 -57.71 28.93
C THR A 101 -3.79 -57.54 30.09
N SER A 102 -4.83 -56.72 29.93
CA SER A 102 -5.87 -56.54 30.95
C SER A 102 -6.93 -57.65 30.93
N GLY A 103 -7.13 -58.32 29.80
CA GLY A 103 -8.14 -59.37 29.64
C GLY A 103 -9.53 -58.87 30.01
N GLU A 104 -10.28 -59.66 30.79
CA GLU A 104 -11.65 -59.33 31.19
C GLU A 104 -11.80 -57.97 31.90
N LYS A 105 -10.78 -57.51 32.65
CA LYS A 105 -10.79 -56.20 33.31
C LYS A 105 -10.90 -55.03 32.32
N ALA A 106 -10.52 -55.25 31.06
CA ALA A 106 -10.62 -54.23 30.03
C ALA A 106 -12.06 -53.76 29.78
N CYS A 107 -13.07 -54.58 30.11
CA CYS A 107 -14.47 -54.23 29.98
C CYS A 107 -14.88 -52.99 30.81
N GLU A 108 -14.13 -52.66 31.87
CA GLU A 108 -14.38 -51.49 32.72
C GLU A 108 -13.84 -50.18 32.12
N TYR A 109 -12.99 -50.26 31.10
CA TYR A 109 -12.36 -49.09 30.50
C TYR A 109 -13.28 -48.39 29.49
N ALA A 110 -13.13 -47.06 29.41
CA ALA A 110 -14.01 -46.21 28.62
C ALA A 110 -14.06 -46.62 27.14
N GLY A 111 -15.27 -46.92 26.66
CA GLY A 111 -15.56 -47.29 25.26
C GLY A 111 -15.25 -48.74 24.87
N VAL A 112 -14.63 -49.55 25.74
CA VAL A 112 -14.34 -50.96 25.43
C VAL A 112 -15.61 -51.81 25.34
N ALA A 113 -16.62 -51.54 26.17
CA ALA A 113 -17.91 -52.24 26.10
C ALA A 113 -18.61 -52.06 24.74
N GLU A 114 -18.53 -50.86 24.17
CA GLU A 114 -19.08 -50.58 22.84
C GLU A 114 -18.28 -51.27 21.73
N LEU A 115 -16.95 -51.25 21.82
CA LEU A 115 -16.07 -52.01 20.92
C LEU A 115 -16.43 -53.50 20.91
N LEU A 116 -16.61 -54.11 22.08
CA LEU A 116 -16.95 -55.53 22.21
C LEU A 116 -18.29 -55.86 21.56
N ARG A 117 -19.30 -55.01 21.80
CA ARG A 117 -20.63 -55.12 21.18
C ARG A 117 -20.54 -55.05 19.65
N GLU A 118 -19.78 -54.10 19.10
CA GLU A 118 -19.58 -53.97 17.65
C GLU A 118 -18.78 -55.15 17.06
N ALA A 119 -17.78 -55.64 17.79
CA ALA A 119 -16.98 -56.78 17.39
C ALA A 119 -17.73 -58.12 17.51
N GLY A 120 -18.86 -58.16 18.21
CA GLY A 120 -19.65 -59.37 18.43
C GLY A 120 -19.08 -60.30 19.50
N ILE A 121 -18.17 -59.83 20.36
CA ILE A 121 -17.46 -60.63 21.37
C ILE A 121 -17.96 -60.26 22.77
N ARG A 122 -18.02 -61.23 23.67
CA ARG A 122 -18.49 -61.02 25.05
C ARG A 122 -17.45 -60.40 25.98
N THR A 123 -16.19 -60.83 25.87
CA THR A 123 -15.10 -60.43 26.77
C THR A 123 -13.81 -60.30 25.98
N VAL A 124 -12.89 -59.46 26.46
CA VAL A 124 -11.54 -59.37 25.90
C VAL A 124 -10.73 -60.62 26.31
N PRO A 125 -10.24 -61.44 25.36
CA PRO A 125 -9.40 -62.60 25.68
C PRO A 125 -8.06 -62.14 26.24
N GLN A 126 -7.64 -62.74 27.36
CA GLN A 126 -6.29 -62.53 27.89
C GLN A 126 -5.28 -63.27 27.00
N ALA A 127 -4.29 -62.55 26.47
CA ALA A 127 -3.32 -63.09 25.51
C ALA A 127 -1.88 -62.88 26.00
N LYS A 128 -0.97 -63.76 25.52
CA LYS A 128 0.48 -63.55 25.62
C LYS A 128 0.88 -62.59 24.52
N VAL A 129 1.49 -61.47 24.90
CA VAL A 129 1.83 -60.38 23.98
C VAL A 129 3.33 -60.31 23.78
N ALA A 130 3.78 -60.37 22.52
CA ALA A 130 5.17 -60.09 22.14
C ALA A 130 5.22 -58.77 21.38
N VAL A 131 6.17 -57.92 21.74
CA VAL A 131 6.34 -56.59 21.18
C VAL A 131 7.74 -56.44 20.60
N PHE A 132 7.81 -55.94 19.36
CA PHE A 132 9.04 -55.58 18.68
C PHE A 132 8.94 -54.14 18.19
N VAL A 133 9.86 -53.27 18.64
CA VAL A 133 9.90 -51.86 18.24
C VAL A 133 11.22 -51.58 17.51
N GLY A 134 11.16 -51.41 16.20
CA GLY A 134 12.37 -51.35 15.37
C GLY A 134 13.29 -50.16 15.65
N ASN A 135 12.76 -49.07 16.21
CA ASN A 135 13.54 -47.90 16.63
C ASN A 135 14.37 -48.13 17.90
N ALA A 136 13.90 -49.00 18.79
CA ALA A 136 14.47 -49.20 20.12
C ALA A 136 15.17 -50.55 20.27
N TRP A 137 15.01 -51.45 19.30
CA TRP A 137 15.54 -52.80 19.36
C TRP A 137 17.00 -52.86 18.87
N ASP A 138 17.86 -53.44 19.70
CA ASP A 138 19.25 -53.77 19.35
C ASP A 138 19.60 -55.18 19.86
N PRO A 139 20.40 -55.96 19.10
CA PRO A 139 20.87 -57.28 19.52
C PRO A 139 21.62 -57.20 20.85
N GLN A 140 21.24 -58.04 21.81
CA GLN A 140 21.93 -58.19 23.11
C GLN A 140 21.85 -59.64 23.57
N GLU A 141 22.64 -60.01 24.58
CA GLU A 141 22.62 -61.36 25.15
C GLU A 141 21.19 -61.74 25.62
N GLY A 142 20.72 -62.91 25.21
CA GLY A 142 19.35 -63.37 25.47
C GLY A 142 18.29 -62.82 24.51
N ARG A 143 18.67 -61.91 23.61
CA ARG A 143 17.84 -61.32 22.55
C ARG A 143 18.67 -61.07 21.28
N GLU A 144 19.52 -62.02 20.91
CA GLU A 144 20.51 -61.86 19.83
C GLU A 144 19.85 -61.62 18.47
N THR A 145 18.65 -62.16 18.27
CA THR A 145 17.86 -62.01 17.05
C THR A 145 16.41 -61.66 17.40
N PRO A 146 15.68 -60.98 16.50
CA PRO A 146 14.28 -60.58 16.76
C PRO A 146 13.36 -61.75 17.11
N TRP A 147 13.59 -62.92 16.52
CA TRP A 147 12.78 -64.10 16.79
C TRP A 147 13.08 -64.76 18.14
N ILE A 148 14.34 -64.71 18.62
CA ILE A 148 14.68 -65.16 19.99
C ILE A 148 13.98 -64.27 21.01
N ASP A 149 14.02 -62.95 20.82
CA ASP A 149 13.36 -62.00 21.70
C ASP A 149 11.84 -62.24 21.77
N ILE A 150 11.18 -62.37 20.59
CA ILE A 150 9.75 -62.66 20.51
C ILE A 150 9.40 -63.98 21.22
N ALA A 151 10.18 -65.05 20.99
CA ALA A 151 9.91 -66.34 21.64
C ALA A 151 10.06 -66.27 23.17
N ARG A 152 11.06 -65.52 23.65
CA ARG A 152 11.28 -65.27 25.08
C ARG A 152 10.14 -64.46 25.70
N GLN A 153 9.63 -63.44 25.02
CA GLN A 153 8.49 -62.65 25.50
C GLN A 153 7.20 -63.49 25.61
N LEU A 154 7.00 -64.45 24.70
CA LEU A 154 5.80 -65.30 24.70
C LEU A 154 5.84 -66.45 25.72
N ALA A 155 6.97 -67.15 25.82
CA ALA A 155 7.08 -68.41 26.55
C ALA A 155 8.40 -68.56 27.35
N GLY A 156 9.16 -67.49 27.56
CA GLY A 156 10.43 -67.55 28.30
C GLY A 156 11.47 -68.45 27.61
N ASP A 157 12.29 -69.14 28.42
CA ASP A 157 13.33 -70.03 27.90
C ASP A 157 12.77 -71.24 27.13
N GLU A 158 11.57 -71.70 27.46
CA GLU A 158 10.88 -72.78 26.72
C GLU A 158 10.64 -72.36 25.26
N GLY A 159 10.16 -71.13 25.04
CA GLY A 159 10.00 -70.58 23.70
C GLY A 159 11.31 -70.50 22.93
N VAL A 160 12.41 -70.10 23.58
CA VAL A 160 13.72 -70.03 22.93
C VAL A 160 14.22 -71.41 22.52
N ASN A 161 14.00 -72.43 23.36
CA ASN A 161 14.37 -73.81 23.04
C ASN A 161 13.62 -74.35 21.82
N GLU A 162 12.35 -73.98 21.64
CA GLU A 162 11.52 -74.42 20.50
C GLU A 162 12.02 -73.93 19.12
N LEU A 163 12.76 -72.81 19.11
CA LEU A 163 13.39 -72.27 17.90
C LEU A 163 14.58 -73.11 17.40
N GLY A 164 15.21 -73.88 18.29
CA GLY A 164 16.38 -74.70 18.01
C GLY A 164 17.72 -73.94 18.05
N VAL A 165 18.82 -74.69 18.08
CA VAL A 165 20.19 -74.16 18.31
C VAL A 165 20.69 -73.20 17.22
N ALA A 166 20.18 -73.32 16.00
CA ALA A 166 20.55 -72.46 14.87
C ALA A 166 19.89 -71.06 14.92
N ALA A 167 18.98 -70.83 15.88
CA ALA A 167 18.23 -69.58 15.98
C ALA A 167 19.12 -68.34 16.23
N LYS A 168 20.37 -68.50 16.67
CA LYS A 168 21.29 -67.36 16.82
C LYS A 168 21.73 -66.73 15.50
N THR A 169 21.65 -67.48 14.39
CA THR A 169 22.17 -67.04 13.08
C THR A 169 21.19 -67.23 11.94
N THR A 170 20.18 -68.07 12.11
CA THR A 170 19.24 -68.45 11.05
C THR A 170 17.79 -68.18 11.49
N PRO A 171 16.96 -67.52 10.66
CA PRO A 171 15.56 -67.30 11.00
C PRO A 171 14.80 -68.63 11.08
N PRO A 172 13.90 -68.79 12.06
CA PRO A 172 13.16 -70.03 12.28
C PRO A 172 12.14 -70.26 11.16
N GLY A 173 11.90 -71.53 10.83
CA GLY A 173 10.81 -71.94 9.93
C GLY A 173 9.43 -71.85 10.59
N THR A 174 8.39 -71.95 9.77
CA THR A 174 6.98 -71.89 10.20
C THR A 174 6.63 -72.89 11.32
N GLU A 175 7.15 -74.12 11.25
CA GLU A 175 6.88 -75.15 12.28
C GLU A 175 7.48 -74.80 13.64
N ALA A 176 8.70 -74.25 13.67
CA ALA A 176 9.34 -73.82 14.91
C ALA A 176 8.54 -72.69 15.57
N LEU A 177 8.09 -71.71 14.78
CA LEU A 177 7.24 -70.63 15.27
C LEU A 177 5.88 -71.14 15.77
N ALA A 178 5.29 -72.14 15.12
CA ALA A 178 4.06 -72.77 15.59
C ALA A 178 4.26 -73.48 16.95
N ARG A 179 5.41 -74.12 17.18
CA ARG A 179 5.74 -74.69 18.49
C ARG A 179 5.92 -73.63 19.56
N VAL A 180 6.56 -72.50 19.24
CA VAL A 180 6.65 -71.33 20.15
C VAL A 180 5.26 -70.82 20.52
N PHE A 181 4.34 -70.68 19.56
CA PHE A 181 2.97 -70.25 19.84
C PHE A 181 2.22 -71.24 20.73
N LYS A 182 2.46 -72.55 20.57
CA LYS A 182 1.90 -73.58 21.43
C LYS A 182 2.48 -73.51 22.86
N ALA A 183 3.79 -73.29 22.99
CA ALA A 183 4.48 -73.14 24.27
C ALA A 183 4.00 -71.91 25.08
N ALA A 184 3.48 -70.87 24.40
CA ALA A 184 2.88 -69.72 25.08
C ALA A 184 1.66 -70.06 25.96
N GLY A 185 1.01 -71.21 25.71
CA GLY A 185 -0.06 -71.73 26.56
C GLY A 185 -1.39 -70.96 26.53
N GLY A 186 -1.62 -70.13 25.50
CA GLY A 186 -2.84 -69.34 25.35
C GLY A 186 -2.88 -68.53 24.04
N PRO A 187 -3.86 -67.64 23.86
CA PRO A 187 -3.91 -66.76 22.69
C PRO A 187 -2.63 -65.92 22.56
N VAL A 188 -2.17 -65.71 21.33
CA VAL A 188 -0.90 -65.00 21.04
C VAL A 188 -1.17 -63.73 20.25
N LEU A 189 -0.67 -62.61 20.76
CA LEU A 189 -0.70 -61.32 20.08
C LEU A 189 0.73 -60.85 19.80
N LEU A 190 1.03 -60.55 18.54
CA LEU A 190 2.32 -60.01 18.12
C LEU A 190 2.16 -58.58 17.64
N LEU A 191 2.95 -57.66 18.20
CA LEU A 191 2.90 -56.23 17.87
C LEU A 191 4.27 -55.78 17.35
N PHE A 192 4.33 -55.43 16.06
CA PHE A 192 5.53 -54.93 15.43
C PHE A 192 5.38 -53.44 15.09
N ASP A 193 6.15 -52.60 15.78
CA ASP A 193 6.22 -51.17 15.54
C ASP A 193 7.51 -50.79 14.78
N GLU A 194 7.42 -49.81 13.88
CA GLU A 194 8.56 -49.21 13.16
C GLU A 194 9.51 -50.22 12.48
N VAL A 195 8.96 -51.22 11.81
CA VAL A 195 9.73 -52.34 11.21
C VAL A 195 10.76 -51.87 10.17
N LEU A 196 10.44 -50.85 9.36
CA LEU A 196 11.39 -50.35 8.38
C LEU A 196 12.59 -49.67 9.01
N ASN A 197 12.42 -49.01 10.16
CA ASN A 197 13.55 -48.37 10.83
C ASN A 197 14.54 -49.41 11.36
N PHE A 198 14.07 -50.58 11.79
CA PHE A 198 14.95 -51.72 12.10
C PHE A 198 15.76 -52.14 10.87
N LEU A 199 15.12 -52.33 9.72
CA LEU A 199 15.80 -52.72 8.47
C LEU A 199 16.85 -51.69 8.03
N ASN A 200 16.59 -50.40 8.27
CA ASN A 200 17.53 -49.34 7.94
C ASN A 200 18.72 -49.29 8.93
N ARG A 201 18.48 -49.45 10.24
CA ARG A 201 19.53 -49.48 11.27
C ARG A 201 20.39 -50.74 11.19
N HIS A 202 19.79 -51.89 10.88
CA HIS A 202 20.42 -53.22 10.91
C HIS A 202 20.42 -53.88 9.53
N ARG A 203 20.95 -53.18 8.51
CA ARG A 203 20.92 -53.62 7.10
C ARG A 203 21.47 -55.03 6.86
N GLY A 204 22.49 -55.44 7.62
CA GLY A 204 23.08 -56.79 7.53
C GLY A 204 22.13 -57.93 7.96
N MET A 205 21.07 -57.61 8.70
CA MET A 205 20.03 -58.57 9.14
C MET A 205 18.76 -58.48 8.30
N ALA A 206 18.71 -57.61 7.28
CA ALA A 206 17.47 -57.29 6.57
C ALA A 206 16.85 -58.51 5.86
N ASP A 207 17.64 -59.30 5.14
CA ASP A 207 17.13 -60.51 4.46
C ASP A 207 16.69 -61.60 5.44
N GLN A 208 17.43 -61.79 6.53
CA GLN A 208 17.06 -62.75 7.58
C GLN A 208 15.77 -62.33 8.28
N PHE A 209 15.61 -61.05 8.58
CA PHE A 209 14.41 -60.50 9.19
C PHE A 209 13.21 -60.60 8.25
N HIS A 210 13.38 -60.32 6.96
CA HIS A 210 12.33 -60.51 5.97
C HIS A 210 11.89 -61.97 5.86
N ALA A 211 12.83 -62.91 5.85
CA ALA A 211 12.52 -64.35 5.90
C ALA A 211 11.77 -64.72 7.19
N PHE A 212 12.17 -64.15 8.34
CA PHE A 212 11.45 -64.30 9.59
C PHE A 212 10.00 -63.78 9.51
N ILE A 213 9.76 -62.56 9.01
CA ILE A 213 8.42 -61.99 8.84
C ILE A 213 7.55 -62.86 7.92
N GLN A 214 8.15 -63.41 6.85
CA GLN A 214 7.47 -64.35 5.96
C GLN A 214 7.04 -65.64 6.68
N ASN A 215 7.96 -66.27 7.42
CA ASN A 215 7.68 -67.50 8.18
C ASN A 215 6.68 -67.24 9.32
N LEU A 216 6.78 -66.09 9.98
CA LEU A 216 5.87 -65.64 11.03
C LEU A 216 4.45 -65.44 10.51
N THR A 217 4.31 -64.82 9.34
CA THR A 217 3.02 -64.63 8.68
C THR A 217 2.39 -65.99 8.35
N GLY A 218 3.19 -66.94 7.85
CA GLY A 218 2.76 -68.31 7.61
C GLY A 218 2.32 -69.02 8.89
N ALA A 219 3.10 -68.92 9.96
CA ALA A 219 2.81 -69.58 11.24
C ALA A 219 1.53 -69.02 11.88
N THR A 220 1.37 -67.69 11.87
CA THR A 220 0.19 -67.03 12.45
C THR A 220 -1.08 -67.43 11.70
N THR A 221 -1.00 -67.60 10.37
CA THR A 221 -2.13 -68.08 9.55
C THR A 221 -2.61 -69.47 9.95
N GLY A 222 -1.70 -70.35 10.38
CA GLY A 222 -2.02 -71.69 10.85
C GLY A 222 -2.65 -71.76 12.25
N THR A 223 -2.72 -70.64 12.99
CA THR A 223 -3.28 -70.60 14.35
C THR A 223 -4.71 -70.07 14.36
N THR A 224 -5.56 -70.62 15.23
CA THR A 224 -6.94 -70.12 15.43
C THR A 224 -7.02 -69.00 16.46
N HIS A 225 -6.10 -68.94 17.42
CA HIS A 225 -6.06 -67.98 18.53
C HIS A 225 -4.81 -67.08 18.49
N GLY A 226 -4.37 -66.72 17.28
CA GLY A 226 -3.16 -65.91 17.07
C GLY A 226 -3.41 -64.75 16.12
N ALA A 227 -2.90 -63.57 16.48
CA ALA A 227 -2.98 -62.37 15.67
C ALA A 227 -1.64 -61.61 15.66
N ALA A 228 -1.27 -61.06 14.50
CA ALA A 228 -0.10 -60.19 14.37
C ALA A 228 -0.47 -58.85 13.75
N LEU A 229 0.01 -57.77 14.34
CA LEU A 229 -0.09 -56.42 13.77
C LEU A 229 1.29 -55.88 13.43
N ILE A 230 1.44 -55.41 12.20
CA ILE A 230 2.71 -54.85 11.71
C ILE A 230 2.46 -53.43 11.23
N SER A 231 3.14 -52.47 11.84
CA SER A 231 3.11 -51.08 11.40
C SER A 231 4.07 -50.86 10.23
N LEU A 232 3.61 -50.13 9.21
CA LEU A 232 4.45 -49.67 8.10
C LEU A 232 4.20 -48.17 7.85
N PRO A 233 5.24 -47.38 7.50
CA PRO A 233 5.04 -46.00 7.05
C PRO A 233 4.38 -45.97 5.66
N ARG A 234 3.66 -44.89 5.35
CA ARG A 234 3.13 -44.61 4.01
C ARG A 234 3.87 -43.48 3.29
N SER A 235 4.49 -42.56 4.04
CA SER A 235 5.08 -41.34 3.47
C SER A 235 6.36 -41.67 2.69
N GLN A 236 6.34 -41.42 1.39
CA GLN A 236 7.49 -41.54 0.49
C GLN A 236 8.50 -40.39 0.65
N VAL A 237 8.12 -39.31 1.34
CA VAL A 237 8.81 -38.01 1.24
C VAL A 237 10.14 -37.98 2.01
N GLU A 238 10.35 -38.91 2.95
CA GLU A 238 11.60 -39.04 3.72
C GLU A 238 12.29 -40.40 3.51
N MET A 239 11.79 -41.22 2.59
CA MET A 239 12.28 -42.58 2.38
C MET A 239 13.37 -42.60 1.31
N THR A 240 14.51 -43.21 1.63
CA THR A 240 15.54 -43.48 0.64
C THR A 240 15.08 -44.57 -0.34
N ASP A 241 15.73 -44.70 -1.49
CA ASP A 241 15.45 -45.78 -2.45
C ASP A 241 15.50 -47.18 -1.79
N TRP A 242 16.40 -47.35 -0.80
CA TRP A 242 16.50 -48.55 0.02
C TRP A 242 15.23 -48.79 0.83
N ASP A 243 14.72 -47.76 1.51
CA ASP A 243 13.52 -47.85 2.34
C ASP A 243 12.30 -48.19 1.48
N MET A 244 12.19 -47.59 0.29
CA MET A 244 11.11 -47.90 -0.66
C MET A 244 11.15 -49.36 -1.14
N GLN A 245 12.34 -49.87 -1.49
CA GLN A 245 12.50 -51.27 -1.91
C GLN A 245 12.11 -52.24 -0.80
N TRP A 246 12.56 -51.99 0.43
CA TRP A 246 12.25 -52.86 1.57
C TRP A 246 10.80 -52.76 2.03
N GLN A 247 10.21 -51.57 1.96
CA GLN A 247 8.78 -51.40 2.16
C GLN A 247 7.99 -52.25 1.19
N ASP A 248 8.30 -52.22 -0.10
CA ASP A 248 7.61 -53.02 -1.11
C ASP A 248 7.78 -54.52 -0.84
N ARG A 249 8.99 -54.99 -0.50
CA ARG A 249 9.25 -56.39 -0.13
C ARG A 249 8.40 -56.84 1.07
N ILE A 250 8.43 -56.12 2.19
CA ILE A 250 7.65 -56.45 3.38
C ILE A 250 6.14 -56.35 3.09
N THR A 251 5.72 -55.30 2.38
CA THR A 251 4.32 -55.08 2.02
C THR A 251 3.79 -56.24 1.18
N LYS A 252 4.57 -56.77 0.22
CA LYS A 252 4.19 -57.96 -0.58
C LYS A 252 4.00 -59.22 0.26
N VAL A 253 4.82 -59.42 1.29
CA VAL A 253 4.69 -60.56 2.21
C VAL A 253 3.41 -60.43 3.05
N VAL A 254 3.15 -59.24 3.61
CA VAL A 254 2.03 -59.04 4.54
C VAL A 254 0.69 -58.88 3.81
N ARG A 255 0.64 -58.19 2.65
CA ARG A 255 -0.60 -57.97 1.87
C ARG A 255 -1.23 -59.22 1.28
N ARG A 256 -0.48 -60.34 1.15
CA ARG A 256 -1.08 -61.62 0.74
C ARG A 256 -2.17 -62.11 1.71
N VAL A 257 -2.21 -61.59 2.94
CA VAL A 257 -3.07 -62.07 4.02
C VAL A 257 -3.85 -60.93 4.73
N ALA A 258 -3.61 -59.67 4.37
CA ALA A 258 -4.11 -58.49 5.10
C ALA A 258 -5.17 -57.68 4.33
N LYS A 259 -6.04 -56.97 5.07
CA LYS A 259 -7.03 -56.00 4.56
C LYS A 259 -6.53 -54.58 4.83
N ASP A 260 -6.41 -53.75 3.79
CA ASP A 260 -6.13 -52.32 3.95
C ASP A 260 -7.37 -51.60 4.49
N LEU A 261 -7.25 -50.94 5.65
CA LEU A 261 -8.27 -50.05 6.20
C LEU A 261 -7.67 -48.66 6.32
N ILE A 262 -8.20 -47.74 5.53
CA ILE A 262 -7.76 -46.35 5.48
C ILE A 262 -8.71 -45.52 6.35
N ALA A 263 -8.21 -44.99 7.47
CA ALA A 263 -8.92 -44.02 8.30
C ALA A 263 -8.82 -42.63 7.66
N ASN A 264 -9.95 -42.08 7.18
CA ASN A 264 -9.97 -40.85 6.38
C ASN A 264 -11.11 -39.88 6.78
N ASP A 265 -11.58 -39.90 8.02
CA ASP A 265 -12.74 -39.10 8.42
C ASP A 265 -12.34 -37.82 9.19
N GLU A 266 -12.77 -36.65 8.72
CA GLU A 266 -12.57 -35.33 9.35
C GLU A 266 -13.16 -35.27 10.77
N THR A 267 -14.23 -36.05 11.02
CA THR A 267 -14.88 -36.14 12.34
C THR A 267 -13.96 -36.78 13.37
N GLU A 268 -13.09 -37.72 12.96
CA GLU A 268 -12.15 -38.39 13.85
C GLU A 268 -11.07 -37.44 14.37
N ILE A 269 -10.56 -36.54 13.52
CA ILE A 269 -9.55 -35.56 13.94
C ILE A 269 -10.13 -34.59 14.96
N SER A 270 -11.35 -34.12 14.70
CA SER A 270 -12.06 -33.22 15.61
C SER A 270 -12.24 -33.85 16.99
N GLU A 271 -12.64 -35.12 17.05
CA GLU A 271 -12.76 -35.85 18.31
C GLU A 271 -11.41 -36.10 19.00
N VAL A 272 -10.36 -36.43 18.25
CA VAL A 272 -9.00 -36.61 18.77
C VAL A 272 -8.49 -35.31 19.41
N VAL A 273 -8.54 -34.20 18.67
CA VAL A 273 -8.12 -32.87 19.14
C VAL A 273 -8.90 -32.50 20.40
N ARG A 274 -10.23 -32.68 20.40
CA ARG A 274 -11.09 -32.38 21.56
C ARG A 274 -10.69 -33.17 22.80
N ARG A 275 -10.58 -34.51 22.71
CA ARG A 275 -10.24 -35.37 23.86
C ARG A 275 -8.83 -35.11 24.40
N ARG A 276 -7.90 -34.75 23.50
CA ARG A 276 -6.50 -34.50 23.84
C ARG A 276 -6.25 -33.13 24.45
N LEU A 277 -6.99 -32.10 24.03
CA LEU A 277 -6.73 -30.72 24.47
C LEU A 277 -7.68 -30.23 25.56
N PHE A 278 -8.87 -30.83 25.69
CA PHE A 278 -9.88 -30.43 26.67
C PHE A 278 -10.15 -31.52 27.72
N GLU A 279 -10.36 -31.06 28.95
CA GLU A 279 -10.81 -31.88 30.08
C GLU A 279 -12.34 -31.97 30.09
N ASP A 280 -12.98 -30.81 29.92
CA ASP A 280 -14.43 -30.66 29.82
C ASP A 280 -14.77 -29.64 28.73
N ILE A 281 -15.88 -29.84 28.03
CA ILE A 281 -16.40 -28.93 27.00
C ILE A 281 -17.71 -28.27 27.42
N GLY A 282 -18.08 -28.40 28.70
CA GLY A 282 -19.28 -27.84 29.28
C GLY A 282 -20.57 -28.57 28.86
N SER A 283 -21.71 -27.94 29.16
CA SER A 283 -23.01 -28.60 29.01
C SER A 283 -23.41 -28.85 27.55
N ASP A 284 -24.04 -30.00 27.30
CA ASP A 284 -24.57 -30.38 25.99
C ASP A 284 -25.57 -29.33 25.45
N ARG A 285 -26.33 -28.68 26.34
CA ARG A 285 -27.25 -27.60 25.99
C ARG A 285 -26.54 -26.40 25.36
N VAL A 286 -25.43 -25.95 25.94
CA VAL A 286 -24.67 -24.81 25.41
C VAL A 286 -24.08 -25.16 24.05
N ARG A 287 -23.44 -26.33 23.95
CA ARG A 287 -22.88 -26.85 22.69
C ARG A 287 -23.92 -26.90 21.56
N LYS A 288 -25.08 -27.53 21.80
CA LYS A 288 -26.17 -27.65 20.82
C LYS A 288 -26.78 -26.31 20.42
N ASN A 289 -26.78 -25.33 21.32
CA ASN A 289 -27.26 -23.98 21.03
C ASN A 289 -26.28 -23.22 20.12
N VAL A 290 -24.97 -23.29 20.39
CA VAL A 290 -23.92 -22.68 19.55
C VAL A 290 -23.93 -23.35 18.17
N ALA A 291 -23.91 -24.69 18.12
CA ALA A 291 -23.92 -25.43 16.87
C ALA A 291 -25.15 -25.13 16.01
N ARG A 292 -26.34 -25.00 16.63
CA ARG A 292 -27.55 -24.57 15.92
C ARG A 292 -27.38 -23.20 15.30
N ALA A 293 -26.94 -22.21 16.08
CA ALA A 293 -26.85 -20.83 15.62
C ALA A 293 -25.89 -20.67 14.42
N TYR A 294 -24.73 -21.33 14.46
CA TYR A 294 -23.79 -21.33 13.34
C TYR A 294 -24.28 -22.14 12.14
N ALA A 295 -24.88 -23.32 12.37
CA ALA A 295 -25.44 -24.14 11.30
C ALA A 295 -26.56 -23.42 10.54
N ASP A 296 -27.46 -22.72 11.26
CA ASP A 296 -28.54 -21.93 10.66
C ASP A 296 -27.96 -20.78 9.83
N TRP A 297 -26.97 -20.04 10.37
CA TRP A 297 -26.29 -18.97 9.64
C TRP A 297 -25.63 -19.48 8.33
N CYS A 298 -24.96 -20.63 8.38
CA CYS A 298 -24.36 -21.27 7.21
C CYS A 298 -25.41 -21.73 6.20
N PHE A 299 -26.49 -22.34 6.67
CA PHE A 299 -27.56 -22.85 5.81
C PHE A 299 -28.26 -21.73 5.02
N GLU A 300 -28.52 -20.60 5.67
CA GLU A 300 -29.12 -19.41 5.04
C GLU A 300 -28.21 -18.82 3.95
N ARG A 301 -26.89 -18.92 4.11
CA ARG A 301 -25.87 -18.31 3.22
C ARG A 301 -25.18 -19.32 2.32
N ARG A 302 -25.71 -20.55 2.22
CA ARG A 302 -25.07 -21.70 1.56
C ARG A 302 -24.56 -21.46 0.14
N ALA A 303 -25.21 -20.58 -0.63
CA ALA A 303 -24.81 -20.22 -1.99
C ALA A 303 -23.53 -19.37 -2.07
N GLN A 304 -23.11 -18.74 -0.96
CA GLN A 304 -21.94 -17.87 -0.89
C GLN A 304 -20.74 -18.51 -0.19
N LEU A 305 -20.92 -19.74 0.31
CA LEU A 305 -19.96 -20.53 1.09
C LEU A 305 -19.43 -21.71 0.27
N PRO A 306 -18.34 -22.37 0.68
CA PRO A 306 -17.76 -23.44 -0.11
C PRO A 306 -18.71 -24.64 -0.19
N THR A 307 -18.86 -25.19 -1.39
CA THR A 307 -19.82 -26.27 -1.67
C THR A 307 -19.52 -27.54 -0.88
N GLU A 308 -18.27 -27.82 -0.55
CA GLU A 308 -17.88 -28.95 0.31
C GLU A 308 -18.54 -28.92 1.72
N TRP A 309 -18.93 -27.75 2.22
CA TRP A 309 -19.63 -27.59 3.51
C TRP A 309 -21.14 -27.53 3.36
N THR A 310 -21.63 -27.08 2.22
CA THR A 310 -23.03 -26.68 2.05
C THR A 310 -23.78 -27.48 1.00
N ALA A 311 -23.08 -28.34 0.25
CA ALA A 311 -23.67 -29.28 -0.69
C ALA A 311 -24.46 -30.31 0.09
N VAL A 312 -25.77 -30.27 -0.13
CA VAL A 312 -26.70 -31.29 0.32
C VAL A 312 -27.15 -31.99 -0.95
N ASP A 313 -27.11 -33.31 -0.96
CA ASP A 313 -27.60 -34.11 -2.08
C ASP A 313 -29.02 -33.65 -2.45
N THR A 314 -29.31 -33.46 -3.73
CA THR A 314 -30.59 -32.92 -4.26
C THR A 314 -31.83 -33.71 -3.79
N ALA A 315 -31.64 -34.93 -3.27
CA ALA A 315 -32.68 -35.75 -2.66
C ALA A 315 -32.91 -35.50 -1.14
N THR A 316 -32.13 -34.61 -0.52
CA THR A 316 -32.12 -34.38 0.93
C THR A 316 -33.02 -33.20 1.30
N THR A 317 -33.91 -33.40 2.27
CA THR A 317 -34.79 -32.32 2.77
C THR A 317 -33.99 -31.20 3.45
N GLU A 318 -34.51 -29.97 3.46
CA GLU A 318 -33.88 -28.84 4.17
C GLU A 318 -33.59 -29.14 5.65
N VAL A 319 -34.44 -29.95 6.28
CA VAL A 319 -34.27 -30.40 7.67
C VAL A 319 -32.99 -31.22 7.81
N LYS A 320 -32.78 -32.22 6.95
CA LYS A 320 -31.59 -33.07 6.97
C LYS A 320 -30.31 -32.28 6.66
N ALA A 321 -30.39 -31.27 5.79
CA ALA A 321 -29.28 -30.36 5.51
C ALA A 321 -28.81 -29.59 6.75
N ARG A 322 -29.77 -29.02 7.50
CA ARG A 322 -29.49 -28.31 8.75
C ARG A 322 -28.96 -29.25 9.83
N GLU A 323 -29.54 -30.44 9.96
CA GLU A 323 -29.05 -31.47 10.89
C GLU A 323 -27.62 -31.89 10.57
N TYR A 324 -27.28 -32.01 9.29
CA TYR A 324 -25.91 -32.32 8.85
C TYR A 324 -24.91 -31.24 9.27
N LEU A 325 -25.20 -29.97 8.94
CA LEU A 325 -24.35 -28.83 9.34
C LEU A 325 -24.21 -28.74 10.85
N ARG A 326 -25.33 -28.89 11.57
CA ARG A 326 -25.36 -28.88 13.03
C ARG A 326 -24.47 -29.97 13.63
N GLY A 327 -24.57 -31.20 13.10
CA GLY A 327 -23.74 -32.33 13.52
C GLY A 327 -22.24 -32.02 13.37
N ARG A 328 -21.83 -31.39 12.27
CA ARG A 328 -20.41 -30.97 12.08
C ARG A 328 -19.96 -29.98 13.15
N PHE A 329 -20.75 -28.95 13.45
CA PHE A 329 -20.42 -27.99 14.50
C PHE A 329 -20.42 -28.61 15.91
N GLU A 330 -21.34 -29.54 16.21
CA GLU A 330 -21.38 -30.24 17.50
C GLU A 330 -20.14 -31.11 17.72
N VAL A 331 -19.68 -31.81 16.69
CA VAL A 331 -18.47 -32.65 16.74
C VAL A 331 -17.20 -31.80 16.92
N CYS A 332 -17.12 -30.66 16.23
CA CYS A 332 -15.95 -29.79 16.26
C CYS A 332 -15.85 -28.91 17.52
N TYR A 333 -16.95 -28.69 18.25
CA TYR A 333 -16.96 -27.81 19.42
C TYR A 333 -15.84 -28.16 20.42
N PRO A 334 -15.03 -27.17 20.89
CA PRO A 334 -15.22 -25.72 20.76
C PRO A 334 -14.57 -25.05 19.53
N PHE A 335 -14.17 -25.80 18.50
CA PHE A 335 -13.62 -25.24 17.27
C PHE A 335 -14.70 -24.97 16.22
N HIS A 336 -14.46 -23.94 15.40
CA HIS A 336 -15.14 -23.81 14.12
C HIS A 336 -14.60 -24.89 13.15
N PRO A 337 -15.45 -25.58 12.36
CA PRO A 337 -15.01 -26.66 11.47
C PRO A 337 -13.89 -26.24 10.50
N ALA A 338 -13.96 -25.01 9.96
CA ALA A 338 -12.91 -24.44 9.12
C ALA A 338 -11.51 -24.50 9.77
N THR A 339 -11.43 -24.22 11.08
CA THR A 339 -10.18 -24.21 11.86
C THR A 339 -9.45 -25.54 11.82
N LEU A 340 -10.17 -26.66 11.83
CA LEU A 340 -9.57 -27.99 11.80
C LEU A 340 -9.37 -28.49 10.36
N SER A 341 -10.31 -28.17 9.47
CA SER A 341 -10.25 -28.68 8.09
C SER A 341 -9.08 -28.13 7.28
N VAL A 342 -8.63 -26.89 7.52
CA VAL A 342 -7.54 -26.27 6.74
C VAL A 342 -6.26 -27.10 6.79
N PHE A 343 -6.04 -27.78 7.91
CA PHE A 343 -4.90 -28.66 8.16
C PHE A 343 -4.91 -29.92 7.29
N GLN A 344 -6.10 -30.38 6.89
CA GLN A 344 -6.27 -31.52 5.99
C GLN A 344 -6.34 -31.05 4.53
N ARG A 345 -7.18 -30.06 4.24
CA ARG A 345 -7.45 -29.59 2.88
C ARG A 345 -6.25 -28.90 2.25
N LYS A 346 -5.57 -28.01 3.00
CA LYS A 346 -4.51 -27.14 2.48
C LYS A 346 -3.11 -27.60 2.93
N TRP A 347 -2.92 -27.91 4.21
CA TRP A 347 -1.57 -28.12 4.75
C TRP A 347 -1.05 -29.56 4.60
N GLN A 348 -1.91 -30.55 4.37
CA GLN A 348 -1.52 -31.97 4.28
C GLN A 348 -0.40 -32.26 3.26
N ALA A 349 -0.30 -31.44 2.21
CA ALA A 349 0.70 -31.57 1.14
C ALA A 349 2.04 -30.85 1.42
N LEU A 350 2.18 -30.16 2.55
CA LEU A 350 3.42 -29.48 2.92
C LEU A 350 4.46 -30.49 3.43
N VAL A 351 5.71 -30.37 2.96
CA VAL A 351 6.80 -31.32 3.27
C VAL A 351 7.16 -31.30 4.75
N GLN A 352 7.27 -30.11 5.34
CA GLN A 352 7.65 -29.91 6.75
C GLN A 352 6.49 -30.12 7.73
N TYR A 353 5.26 -30.34 7.23
CA TYR A 353 4.07 -30.35 8.05
C TYR A 353 3.86 -31.69 8.76
N GLN A 354 3.94 -31.66 10.09
CA GLN A 354 3.71 -32.83 10.94
C GLN A 354 2.22 -32.98 11.24
N GLN A 355 1.51 -33.65 10.33
CA GLN A 355 0.03 -33.70 10.22
C GLN A 355 -0.79 -33.80 11.52
N THR A 356 -0.33 -34.53 12.54
CA THR A 356 -1.07 -34.67 13.80
C THR A 356 -0.34 -34.06 15.00
N ARG A 357 0.95 -34.36 15.17
CA ARG A 357 1.73 -33.90 16.33
C ARG A 357 1.98 -32.40 16.28
N GLY A 358 2.41 -31.89 15.13
CA GLY A 358 2.60 -30.45 14.90
C GLY A 358 1.30 -29.68 15.07
N THR A 359 0.20 -30.23 14.57
CA THR A 359 -1.15 -29.65 14.70
C THR A 359 -1.63 -29.61 16.14
N LEU A 360 -1.47 -30.70 16.90
CA LEU A 360 -1.83 -30.74 18.31
C LEU A 360 -0.99 -29.77 19.14
N ALA A 361 0.32 -29.71 18.92
CA ALA A 361 1.20 -28.76 19.60
C ALA A 361 0.81 -27.31 19.30
N MET A 362 0.57 -26.99 18.03
CA MET A 362 0.14 -25.66 17.60
C MET A 362 -1.23 -25.28 18.18
N LEU A 363 -2.22 -26.17 18.11
CA LEU A 363 -3.55 -25.95 18.69
C LEU A 363 -3.49 -25.86 20.22
N ALA A 364 -2.66 -26.65 20.89
CA ALA A 364 -2.46 -26.57 22.33
C ALA A 364 -1.93 -25.19 22.73
N GLN A 365 -0.90 -24.70 22.04
CA GLN A 365 -0.35 -23.37 22.32
C GLN A 365 -1.36 -22.26 22.01
N TRP A 366 -2.11 -22.38 20.91
CA TRP A 366 -3.19 -21.45 20.59
C TRP A 366 -4.25 -21.41 21.70
N ILE A 367 -4.77 -22.56 22.12
CA ILE A 367 -5.78 -22.66 23.19
C ILE A 367 -5.23 -22.09 24.49
N ALA A 368 -3.98 -22.39 24.84
CA ALA A 368 -3.35 -21.87 26.05
C ALA A 368 -3.35 -20.34 26.07
N TRP A 369 -2.93 -19.70 24.96
CA TRP A 369 -2.94 -18.25 24.82
C TRP A 369 -4.34 -17.66 24.79
N ALA A 370 -5.26 -18.26 24.04
CA ALA A 370 -6.63 -17.78 23.92
C ALA A 370 -7.42 -17.95 25.24
N TYR A 371 -7.15 -19.00 26.01
CA TYR A 371 -7.71 -19.20 27.35
C TYR A 371 -7.16 -18.16 28.35
N ARG A 372 -5.83 -17.95 28.35
CA ARG A 372 -5.16 -16.97 29.22
C ARG A 372 -5.64 -15.54 28.95
N THR A 373 -5.72 -15.15 27.68
CA THR A 373 -6.16 -13.80 27.27
C THR A 373 -7.67 -13.64 27.27
N GLY A 374 -8.43 -14.73 27.30
CA GLY A 374 -9.89 -14.71 27.26
C GLY A 374 -10.50 -13.82 28.32
N PHE A 375 -10.00 -13.93 29.56
CA PHE A 375 -10.45 -13.12 30.69
C PHE A 375 -9.92 -11.68 30.65
N THR A 376 -8.66 -11.47 30.26
CA THR A 376 -8.02 -10.14 30.30
C THR A 376 -8.47 -9.23 29.15
N GLU A 377 -8.71 -9.79 27.96
CA GLU A 377 -9.10 -9.04 26.75
C GLU A 377 -10.62 -9.02 26.51
N ALA A 378 -11.37 -9.67 27.42
CA ALA A 378 -12.81 -9.89 27.33
C ALA A 378 -13.23 -10.46 25.97
N ARG A 379 -12.58 -11.56 25.56
CA ARG A 379 -12.93 -12.30 24.33
C ARG A 379 -14.38 -12.76 24.38
N ARG A 380 -15.02 -12.82 23.21
CA ARG A 380 -16.47 -13.08 23.07
C ARG A 380 -16.80 -14.23 22.13
N GLU A 381 -15.81 -14.72 21.40
CA GLU A 381 -15.96 -15.79 20.42
C GLU A 381 -16.52 -17.08 21.06
N PRO A 382 -17.67 -17.59 20.58
CA PRO A 382 -18.23 -18.88 21.04
C PRO A 382 -17.46 -20.10 20.53
N LEU A 383 -16.65 -19.92 19.48
CA LEU A 383 -15.84 -20.96 18.83
C LEU A 383 -14.42 -20.43 18.57
N ILE A 384 -13.44 -21.33 18.55
CA ILE A 384 -12.07 -21.04 18.11
C ILE A 384 -12.06 -21.05 16.57
N THR A 385 -11.84 -19.88 15.96
CA THR A 385 -11.86 -19.65 14.50
C THR A 385 -10.45 -19.40 13.96
N LEU A 386 -10.19 -19.60 12.67
CA LEU A 386 -8.89 -19.28 12.05
C LEU A 386 -8.41 -17.86 12.38
N GLY A 387 -9.30 -16.88 12.29
CA GLY A 387 -9.00 -15.48 12.61
C GLY A 387 -8.62 -15.19 14.06
N SER A 388 -8.81 -16.13 14.98
CA SER A 388 -8.47 -15.98 16.40
C SER A 388 -7.04 -16.41 16.76
N ALA A 389 -6.25 -16.85 15.76
CA ALA A 389 -4.89 -17.34 15.98
C ALA A 389 -3.96 -16.22 16.50
N PRO A 390 -3.21 -16.44 17.58
CA PRO A 390 -2.42 -15.40 18.24
C PRO A 390 -1.08 -15.18 17.50
N LEU A 391 -1.13 -14.75 16.23
CA LEU A 391 0.07 -14.50 15.40
C LEU A 391 0.95 -13.35 15.92
N GLU A 392 0.44 -12.53 16.84
CA GLU A 392 1.19 -11.52 17.58
C GLU A 392 2.17 -12.13 18.59
N VAL A 393 1.95 -13.38 19.02
CA VAL A 393 2.82 -14.08 19.95
C VAL A 393 3.99 -14.69 19.16
N PRO A 394 5.25 -14.26 19.42
CA PRO A 394 6.41 -14.73 18.67
C PRO A 394 6.60 -16.25 18.69
N GLU A 395 6.37 -16.88 19.85
CA GLU A 395 6.52 -18.33 20.04
C GLU A 395 5.52 -19.10 19.16
N PHE A 396 4.25 -18.68 19.16
CA PHE A 396 3.21 -19.31 18.33
C PHE A 396 3.47 -19.07 16.83
N ARG A 397 3.84 -17.84 16.46
CA ARG A 397 4.22 -17.50 15.09
C ARG A 397 5.36 -18.38 14.59
N SER A 398 6.36 -18.66 15.44
CA SER A 398 7.47 -19.56 15.09
C SER A 398 7.00 -20.99 14.83
N ILE A 399 6.03 -21.52 15.60
CA ILE A 399 5.47 -22.86 15.36
C ILE A 399 4.73 -22.88 14.01
N VAL A 400 3.88 -21.90 13.74
CA VAL A 400 3.15 -21.77 12.46
C VAL A 400 4.14 -21.78 11.29
N LEU A 401 5.16 -20.93 11.32
CA LEU A 401 6.16 -20.85 10.25
C LEU A 401 6.99 -22.12 10.09
N GLY A 402 7.30 -22.81 11.19
CA GLY A 402 7.99 -24.11 11.16
C GLY A 402 7.16 -25.19 10.46
N GLN A 403 5.85 -25.24 10.73
CA GLN A 403 4.93 -26.15 10.04
C GLN A 403 4.73 -25.80 8.57
N LEU A 404 4.75 -24.50 8.23
CA LEU A 404 4.67 -24.03 6.84
C LEU A 404 5.97 -24.28 6.04
N GLY A 405 7.11 -24.43 6.71
CA GLY A 405 8.42 -24.54 6.07
C GLY A 405 8.89 -23.25 5.39
N GLU A 406 8.32 -22.09 5.76
CA GLU A 406 8.59 -20.80 5.09
C GLU A 406 8.80 -19.68 6.11
N SER A 407 10.01 -19.59 6.66
CA SER A 407 10.37 -18.57 7.64
C SER A 407 10.40 -17.14 7.09
N ARG A 408 10.47 -16.95 5.75
CA ARG A 408 10.49 -15.62 5.14
C ARG A 408 9.17 -14.87 5.25
N LEU A 409 8.07 -15.57 5.58
CA LEU A 409 6.76 -14.96 5.83
C LEU A 409 6.73 -14.11 7.11
N VAL A 410 7.76 -14.13 7.96
CA VAL A 410 7.84 -13.26 9.16
C VAL A 410 7.61 -11.79 8.80
N ALA A 411 8.24 -11.30 7.73
CA ALA A 411 8.11 -9.90 7.32
C ALA A 411 6.68 -9.56 6.88
N ALA A 412 6.01 -10.49 6.21
CA ALA A 412 4.61 -10.35 5.80
C ALA A 412 3.67 -10.33 7.01
N ILE A 413 3.86 -11.26 7.94
CA ILE A 413 3.06 -11.33 9.17
C ILE A 413 3.25 -10.06 10.00
N ASP A 414 4.48 -9.58 10.15
CA ASP A 414 4.78 -8.39 10.95
C ASP A 414 4.20 -7.11 10.32
N ALA A 415 4.43 -6.89 9.03
CA ALA A 415 3.99 -5.68 8.34
C ALA A 415 2.47 -5.62 8.11
N ASP A 416 1.82 -6.74 7.78
CA ASP A 416 0.42 -6.72 7.33
C ASP A 416 -0.56 -7.25 8.36
N LEU A 417 -0.15 -8.19 9.23
CA LEU A 417 -1.07 -8.94 10.10
C LEU A 417 -0.98 -8.55 11.58
N SER A 418 0.13 -8.86 12.24
CA SER A 418 0.20 -8.91 13.71
C SER A 418 1.24 -8.00 14.36
N GLY A 419 2.08 -7.31 13.59
CA GLY A 419 3.04 -6.35 14.13
C GLY A 419 2.37 -5.15 14.82
N PRO A 420 3.09 -4.41 15.69
CA PRO A 420 2.53 -3.29 16.45
C PRO A 420 1.95 -2.17 15.59
N GLN A 421 2.50 -1.98 14.38
CA GLN A 421 2.09 -0.99 13.38
C GLN A 421 1.57 -1.66 12.10
N SER A 422 1.05 -2.89 12.20
CA SER A 422 0.61 -3.63 11.02
C SER A 422 -0.57 -2.97 10.32
N HIS A 423 -0.69 -3.15 9.00
CA HIS A 423 -1.81 -2.64 8.22
C HIS A 423 -3.16 -3.10 8.77
N ALA A 424 -3.30 -4.38 9.12
CA ALA A 424 -4.51 -4.90 9.74
C ALA A 424 -4.85 -4.18 11.04
N ARG A 425 -3.86 -3.94 11.91
CA ARG A 425 -4.09 -3.23 13.19
C ARG A 425 -4.48 -1.77 12.97
N ALA A 426 -3.86 -1.09 11.99
CA ALA A 426 -4.21 0.28 11.63
C ALA A 426 -5.67 0.36 11.11
N LEU A 427 -6.08 -0.58 10.27
CA LEU A 427 -7.45 -0.67 9.76
C LEU A 427 -8.47 -1.06 10.86
N ASP A 428 -8.03 -1.82 11.85
CA ASP A 428 -8.88 -2.27 12.95
C ASP A 428 -9.08 -1.25 14.07
N ALA A 429 -8.40 -0.10 14.05
CA ALA A 429 -8.42 0.91 15.12
C ALA A 429 -9.84 1.34 15.52
N ASP A 430 -10.74 1.48 14.54
CA ASP A 430 -12.12 1.93 14.75
C ASP A 430 -13.15 0.78 14.75
N THR A 431 -12.71 -0.48 14.60
CA THR A 431 -13.61 -1.64 14.54
C THR A 431 -14.15 -2.04 15.92
N LYS A 432 -15.45 -2.33 16.01
CA LYS A 432 -16.15 -2.61 17.29
C LYS A 432 -17.17 -3.74 17.14
N GLY A 433 -17.66 -4.23 18.29
CA GLY A 433 -18.70 -5.25 18.33
C GLY A 433 -18.27 -6.56 17.69
N ALA A 434 -19.14 -7.17 16.88
CA ALA A 434 -18.87 -8.41 16.15
C ALA A 434 -17.74 -8.27 15.11
N LEU A 435 -17.52 -7.06 14.59
CA LEU A 435 -16.46 -6.76 13.62
C LEU A 435 -15.13 -6.38 14.26
N ARG A 436 -15.00 -6.47 15.59
CA ARG A 436 -13.75 -6.15 16.28
C ARG A 436 -12.60 -6.99 15.71
N ASN A 437 -11.52 -6.32 15.33
CA ASN A 437 -10.33 -6.91 14.71
C ASN A 437 -10.61 -7.66 13.39
N ILE A 438 -11.61 -7.25 12.60
CA ILE A 438 -12.01 -7.98 11.39
C ILE A 438 -10.87 -8.09 10.37
N HIS A 439 -10.03 -7.06 10.20
CA HIS A 439 -8.92 -7.12 9.25
C HIS A 439 -7.84 -8.09 9.73
N ARG A 440 -7.50 -8.09 11.03
CA ARG A 440 -6.57 -9.08 11.59
C ARG A 440 -7.12 -10.50 11.47
N ARG A 441 -8.41 -10.69 11.72
CA ARG A 441 -9.11 -11.98 11.55
C ARG A 441 -9.06 -12.45 10.09
N VAL A 442 -9.37 -11.57 9.15
CA VAL A 442 -9.29 -11.85 7.70
C VAL A 442 -7.88 -12.21 7.30
N GLY A 443 -6.89 -11.37 7.59
CA GLY A 443 -5.52 -11.63 7.19
C GLY A 443 -4.93 -12.91 7.81
N THR A 444 -5.27 -13.21 9.07
CA THR A 444 -4.89 -14.48 9.71
C THR A 444 -5.54 -15.66 8.99
N THR A 445 -6.84 -15.63 8.71
CA THR A 445 -7.51 -16.69 7.94
C THR A 445 -6.92 -16.83 6.53
N THR A 446 -6.63 -15.72 5.85
CA THR A 446 -5.96 -15.71 4.54
C THR A 446 -4.59 -16.39 4.63
N LEU A 447 -3.81 -16.16 5.69
CA LEU A 447 -2.54 -16.86 5.89
C LEU A 447 -2.76 -18.37 5.92
N PHE A 448 -3.66 -18.87 6.77
CA PHE A 448 -3.88 -20.31 6.90
C PHE A 448 -4.42 -20.95 5.61
N GLU A 449 -5.41 -20.32 4.96
CA GLU A 449 -6.04 -20.85 3.74
C GLU A 449 -5.15 -20.72 2.49
N SER A 450 -4.24 -19.73 2.43
CA SER A 450 -3.33 -19.56 1.28
C SER A 450 -1.97 -20.25 1.43
N SER A 451 -1.70 -20.92 2.56
CA SER A 451 -0.40 -21.54 2.82
C SER A 451 -0.28 -23.02 2.42
N GLY A 452 -1.21 -23.57 1.62
CA GLY A 452 -1.27 -25.01 1.32
C GLY A 452 -0.82 -25.47 -0.07
N GLY A 453 0.00 -26.52 -0.14
CA GLY A 453 0.17 -27.43 -1.29
C GLY A 453 0.72 -26.87 -2.63
N GLN A 454 0.96 -27.76 -3.61
CA GLN A 454 1.39 -27.38 -4.98
C GLN A 454 0.23 -27.01 -5.93
N VAL A 455 -1.03 -27.24 -5.53
CA VAL A 455 -2.20 -27.17 -6.44
C VAL A 455 -2.98 -25.88 -6.30
N ASP A 456 -3.19 -25.35 -5.09
CA ASP A 456 -3.92 -24.09 -4.90
C ASP A 456 -3.49 -23.33 -3.63
N LYS A 457 -2.64 -22.31 -3.83
CA LYS A 457 -2.11 -21.42 -2.78
C LYS A 457 -2.92 -20.13 -2.67
N VAL A 458 -4.24 -20.25 -2.70
CA VAL A 458 -5.16 -19.12 -2.69
C VAL A 458 -6.23 -19.34 -1.63
N ALA A 459 -6.55 -18.28 -0.91
CA ALA A 459 -7.69 -18.19 0.00
C ALA A 459 -8.82 -17.47 -0.73
N HIS A 460 -9.89 -18.18 -1.07
CA HIS A 460 -11.03 -17.62 -1.78
C HIS A 460 -12.07 -17.02 -0.82
N LEU A 461 -12.83 -16.01 -1.28
CA LEU A 461 -13.87 -15.36 -0.47
C LEU A 461 -14.85 -16.35 0.19
N PRO A 462 -15.36 -17.42 -0.49
CA PRO A 462 -16.22 -18.40 0.18
C PRO A 462 -15.54 -19.06 1.40
N GLU A 463 -14.25 -19.39 1.32
CA GLU A 463 -13.48 -19.97 2.43
C GLU A 463 -13.35 -18.96 3.59
N LEU A 464 -13.02 -17.71 3.27
CA LEU A 464 -12.91 -16.63 4.27
C LEU A 464 -14.25 -16.37 4.97
N ARG A 465 -15.35 -16.29 4.20
CA ARG A 465 -16.72 -16.11 4.72
C ARG A 465 -17.12 -17.26 5.62
N PHE A 466 -16.77 -18.50 5.27
CA PHE A 466 -17.08 -19.65 6.10
C PHE A 466 -16.25 -19.67 7.39
N ALA A 467 -14.95 -19.42 7.31
CA ALA A 467 -14.05 -19.48 8.46
C ALA A 467 -14.26 -18.35 9.49
N LEU A 468 -14.79 -17.21 9.06
CA LEU A 468 -15.01 -16.03 9.90
C LEU A 468 -16.47 -15.74 10.19
N GLY A 469 -17.37 -16.40 9.47
CA GLY A 469 -18.81 -16.26 9.59
C GLY A 469 -19.32 -16.58 10.98
N GLU A 470 -20.17 -15.71 11.51
CA GLU A 470 -20.85 -15.91 12.79
C GLU A 470 -22.21 -15.20 12.75
N PRO A 471 -23.17 -15.55 13.63
CA PRO A 471 -24.53 -15.04 13.55
C PRO A 471 -24.69 -13.51 13.51
N GLU A 472 -23.71 -12.75 14.02
CA GLU A 472 -23.72 -11.27 14.06
C GLU A 472 -22.85 -10.63 12.95
N VAL A 473 -22.23 -11.42 12.07
CA VAL A 473 -21.36 -10.94 10.99
C VAL A 473 -21.97 -11.27 9.63
N ASP A 474 -22.02 -10.26 8.76
CA ASP A 474 -22.44 -10.42 7.37
C ASP A 474 -21.25 -10.74 6.45
N THR A 475 -21.51 -11.51 5.38
CA THR A 475 -20.47 -11.91 4.42
C THR A 475 -19.87 -10.71 3.69
N THR A 476 -20.64 -9.65 3.45
CA THR A 476 -20.14 -8.42 2.81
C THR A 476 -19.11 -7.68 3.66
N SER A 477 -19.20 -7.80 5.00
CA SER A 477 -18.21 -7.22 5.91
C SER A 477 -16.87 -7.96 5.81
N VAL A 478 -16.91 -9.27 5.62
CA VAL A 478 -15.70 -10.09 5.39
C VAL A 478 -15.06 -9.73 4.05
N ASP A 479 -15.86 -9.61 2.99
CA ASP A 479 -15.38 -9.21 1.66
C ASP A 479 -14.72 -7.83 1.68
N THR A 480 -15.40 -6.85 2.30
CA THR A 480 -14.91 -5.48 2.41
C THR A 480 -13.59 -5.43 3.17
N ALA A 481 -13.49 -6.17 4.28
CA ALA A 481 -12.25 -6.26 5.06
C ALA A 481 -11.13 -6.94 4.25
N ALA A 482 -11.41 -7.98 3.45
CA ALA A 482 -10.42 -8.64 2.61
C ALA A 482 -9.88 -7.72 1.51
N PHE A 483 -10.76 -7.02 0.78
CA PHE A 483 -10.32 -6.07 -0.25
C PHE A 483 -9.61 -4.85 0.34
N THR A 484 -10.09 -4.31 1.46
CA THR A 484 -9.45 -3.16 2.11
C THR A 484 -8.09 -3.53 2.66
N LEU A 485 -7.96 -4.72 3.27
CA LEU A 485 -6.68 -5.21 3.76
C LEU A 485 -5.70 -5.44 2.61
N GLU A 486 -6.12 -6.10 1.53
CA GLU A 486 -5.27 -6.33 0.35
C GLU A 486 -4.81 -5.01 -0.29
N ASP A 487 -5.71 -4.01 -0.38
CA ASP A 487 -5.33 -2.70 -0.92
C ASP A 487 -4.29 -1.97 -0.06
N LYS A 488 -4.26 -2.16 1.26
CA LYS A 488 -3.25 -1.52 2.12
C LYS A 488 -1.97 -2.34 2.28
N SER A 489 -2.06 -3.65 2.16
CA SER A 489 -1.00 -4.58 2.53
C SER A 489 0.17 -4.58 1.55
N TYR A 490 1.34 -4.94 2.08
CA TYR A 490 2.60 -5.01 1.33
C TYR A 490 2.95 -6.40 0.81
N PHE A 491 2.30 -7.44 1.29
CA PHE A 491 2.63 -8.83 1.03
C PHE A 491 1.41 -9.70 0.66
N ILE A 492 0.20 -9.15 0.80
CA ILE A 492 -1.05 -9.77 0.35
C ILE A 492 -1.30 -9.39 -1.11
N ARG A 493 -1.63 -10.37 -1.96
CA ARG A 493 -1.97 -10.18 -3.37
C ARG A 493 -3.36 -10.70 -3.65
N LYS A 494 -4.12 -9.97 -4.45
CA LYS A 494 -5.31 -10.50 -5.10
C LYS A 494 -4.94 -11.49 -6.23
N VAL A 495 -5.66 -12.61 -6.30
CA VAL A 495 -5.54 -13.64 -7.33
C VAL A 495 -6.94 -13.88 -7.92
N GLY A 496 -7.13 -13.54 -9.20
CA GLY A 496 -8.45 -13.60 -9.82
C GLY A 496 -9.42 -12.55 -9.25
N SER A 497 -10.72 -12.86 -9.23
CA SER A 497 -11.76 -11.95 -8.76
C SER A 497 -11.98 -12.02 -7.24
N ASP A 498 -11.80 -13.19 -6.63
CA ASP A 498 -12.19 -13.51 -5.26
C ASP A 498 -11.09 -14.18 -4.42
N GLY A 499 -9.89 -14.35 -4.96
CA GLY A 499 -8.78 -15.04 -4.30
C GLY A 499 -7.76 -14.08 -3.69
N PHE A 500 -7.14 -14.49 -2.59
CA PHE A 500 -6.08 -13.77 -1.90
C PHE A 500 -4.93 -14.70 -1.53
N ARG A 501 -3.69 -14.20 -1.63
CA ARG A 501 -2.49 -14.97 -1.28
C ARG A 501 -1.51 -14.12 -0.50
N ILE A 502 -0.98 -14.66 0.60
CA ILE A 502 0.14 -14.05 1.34
C ILE A 502 1.45 -14.67 0.86
N GLY A 503 2.40 -13.81 0.47
CA GLY A 503 3.74 -14.22 0.06
C GLY A 503 4.82 -13.51 0.86
N HIS A 504 6.06 -14.01 0.81
CA HIS A 504 7.20 -13.31 1.42
C HIS A 504 7.77 -12.20 0.51
N GLN A 505 7.46 -12.23 -0.78
CA GLN A 505 7.88 -11.20 -1.73
C GLN A 505 6.98 -9.96 -1.60
N PRO A 506 7.55 -8.75 -1.55
CA PRO A 506 6.79 -7.51 -1.49
C PRO A 506 5.97 -7.28 -2.78
N THR A 507 4.82 -6.62 -2.66
CA THR A 507 4.02 -6.17 -3.81
C THR A 507 4.68 -4.97 -4.50
N LEU A 508 4.36 -4.74 -5.77
CA LEU A 508 4.82 -3.54 -6.50
C LEU A 508 4.47 -2.25 -5.74
N LYS A 509 3.29 -2.23 -5.09
CA LYS A 509 2.85 -1.12 -4.23
C LYS A 509 3.84 -0.82 -3.11
N LYS A 510 4.34 -1.84 -2.41
CA LYS A 510 5.38 -1.66 -1.39
C LYS A 510 6.65 -1.09 -2.02
N VAL A 511 7.15 -1.73 -3.08
CA VAL A 511 8.40 -1.31 -3.72
C VAL A 511 8.32 0.16 -4.14
N VAL A 512 7.24 0.58 -4.78
CA VAL A 512 7.04 1.97 -5.21
C VAL A 512 6.97 2.91 -4.01
N ASN A 513 6.25 2.56 -2.93
CA ASN A 513 6.20 3.38 -1.73
C ASN A 513 7.58 3.51 -1.05
N ASP A 514 8.35 2.43 -0.98
CA ASP A 514 9.71 2.44 -0.43
C ASP A 514 10.62 3.35 -1.28
N ARG A 515 10.54 3.28 -2.62
CA ARG A 515 11.28 4.17 -3.52
C ARG A 515 10.82 5.61 -3.42
N ARG A 516 9.52 5.85 -3.22
CA ARG A 516 8.96 7.19 -3.02
C ARG A 516 9.50 7.82 -1.73
N ALA A 517 9.55 7.06 -0.65
CA ALA A 517 10.07 7.51 0.63
C ALA A 517 11.58 7.79 0.61
N SER A 518 12.31 7.17 -0.32
CA SER A 518 13.76 7.34 -0.48
C SER A 518 14.15 8.42 -1.50
N LEU A 519 13.21 9.21 -2.03
CA LEU A 519 13.51 10.28 -2.98
C LEU A 519 14.15 11.47 -2.27
N ASP A 520 15.26 11.98 -2.82
CA ASP A 520 15.90 13.19 -2.29
C ASP A 520 15.26 14.49 -2.84
N GLU A 521 15.00 15.44 -1.94
CA GLU A 521 14.37 16.73 -2.27
C GLU A 521 15.21 17.57 -3.24
N ALA A 522 16.52 17.65 -3.01
CA ALA A 522 17.40 18.57 -3.70
C ALA A 522 17.91 18.01 -5.04
N SER A 523 18.26 16.72 -5.08
CA SER A 523 18.82 16.09 -6.28
C SER A 523 17.78 15.44 -7.18
N GLU A 524 16.62 15.01 -6.66
CA GLU A 524 15.63 14.28 -7.47
C GLU A 524 14.33 15.07 -7.66
N ILE A 525 13.66 15.46 -6.58
CA ILE A 525 12.30 16.04 -6.64
C ILE A 525 12.31 17.42 -7.29
N ARG A 526 13.10 18.38 -6.78
CA ARG A 526 13.10 19.76 -7.31
C ARG A 526 13.52 19.84 -8.78
N PRO A 527 14.63 19.19 -9.22
CA PRO A 527 15.03 19.24 -10.62
C PRO A 527 13.99 18.61 -11.55
N ALA A 528 13.38 17.48 -11.16
CA ALA A 528 12.34 16.83 -11.95
C ALA A 528 11.08 17.70 -12.07
N MET A 529 10.67 18.35 -10.97
CA MET A 529 9.52 19.26 -10.95
C MET A 529 9.71 20.43 -11.89
N ARG A 530 10.86 21.10 -11.80
CA ARG A 530 11.22 22.22 -12.69
C ARG A 530 11.23 21.79 -14.15
N LYS A 531 11.85 20.65 -14.46
CA LYS A 531 11.92 20.10 -15.82
C LYS A 531 10.53 19.77 -16.38
N LEU A 532 9.64 19.21 -15.58
CA LEU A 532 8.27 18.88 -15.98
C LEU A 532 7.48 20.15 -16.32
N ILE A 533 7.51 21.14 -15.43
CA ILE A 533 6.82 22.42 -15.61
C ILE A 533 7.38 23.18 -16.82
N GLU A 534 8.70 23.21 -16.97
CA GLU A 534 9.35 23.86 -18.12
C GLU A 534 8.94 23.19 -19.44
N GLY A 535 8.92 21.86 -19.49
CA GLY A 535 8.47 21.10 -20.65
C GLY A 535 7.04 21.43 -21.05
N GLU A 536 6.11 21.40 -20.10
CA GLU A 536 4.70 21.72 -20.35
C GLU A 536 4.47 23.21 -20.68
N SER A 537 5.28 24.11 -20.12
CA SER A 537 5.16 25.56 -20.38
C SER A 537 5.71 25.96 -21.76
N ARG A 538 6.78 25.31 -22.23
CA ARG A 538 7.39 25.57 -23.55
C ARG A 538 6.59 24.97 -24.70
N ARG A 539 5.79 23.92 -24.44
CA ARG A 539 5.01 23.21 -25.44
C ARG A 539 4.04 24.16 -26.17
N GLY A 540 4.35 24.51 -27.42
CA GLY A 540 3.53 25.39 -28.26
C GLY A 540 3.30 26.80 -27.69
N ALA A 541 4.32 27.37 -27.04
CA ALA A 541 4.27 28.75 -26.55
C ALA A 541 4.15 29.76 -27.72
N ALA A 542 3.10 30.58 -27.69
CA ALA A 542 2.84 31.59 -28.72
C ALA A 542 3.51 32.95 -28.45
N VAL A 543 4.02 33.15 -27.23
CA VAL A 543 4.73 34.36 -26.80
C VAL A 543 6.07 34.00 -26.15
N PRO A 544 7.04 34.94 -26.07
CA PRO A 544 8.24 34.76 -25.28
C PRO A 544 7.95 34.25 -23.87
N LEU A 545 8.73 33.26 -23.43
CA LEU A 545 8.56 32.58 -22.16
C LEU A 545 9.83 32.72 -21.31
N VAL A 546 9.67 33.19 -20.07
CA VAL A 546 10.70 33.16 -19.04
C VAL A 546 10.24 32.20 -17.94
N VAL A 547 11.07 31.20 -17.61
CA VAL A 547 10.72 30.16 -16.64
C VAL A 547 11.66 30.28 -15.45
N PHE A 548 11.11 30.32 -14.24
CA PHE A 548 11.81 30.38 -12.96
C PHE A 548 12.85 31.52 -12.86
N PRO A 549 12.46 32.78 -13.09
CA PRO A 549 13.38 33.90 -12.87
C PRO A 549 13.80 33.95 -11.39
N GLU A 550 15.10 34.05 -11.14
CA GLU A 550 15.64 34.21 -9.78
C GLU A 550 15.31 35.60 -9.21
N ASP A 551 15.29 36.61 -10.08
CA ASP A 551 14.99 37.98 -9.73
C ASP A 551 14.30 38.76 -10.88
N GLY A 552 13.97 40.02 -10.60
CA GLY A 552 13.43 40.94 -11.59
C GLY A 552 14.42 41.35 -12.69
N GLU A 553 15.73 41.07 -12.59
CA GLU A 553 16.70 41.39 -13.64
C GLU A 553 16.72 40.32 -14.75
N ALA A 554 16.47 39.07 -14.36
CA ALA A 554 16.36 37.90 -15.25
C ALA A 554 15.23 38.03 -16.29
N VAL A 555 14.18 38.82 -15.99
CA VAL A 555 13.08 39.08 -16.92
C VAL A 555 13.41 40.29 -17.80
N GLN A 556 13.55 40.10 -19.11
CA GLN A 556 13.89 41.18 -20.06
C GLN A 556 12.78 42.23 -20.16
N ASP A 557 13.15 43.50 -20.32
CA ASP A 557 12.20 44.61 -20.54
C ASP A 557 11.98 44.81 -22.04
N THR A 558 11.11 43.97 -22.63
CA THR A 558 10.85 43.99 -24.07
C THR A 558 9.43 44.47 -24.38
N PRO A 559 9.21 45.11 -25.55
CA PRO A 559 7.90 45.61 -25.94
C PRO A 559 6.97 44.51 -26.48
N LYS A 560 7.19 43.24 -26.13
CA LYS A 560 6.37 42.09 -26.53
C LYS A 560 5.77 41.43 -25.31
N LEU A 561 4.52 40.98 -25.43
CA LEU A 561 3.86 40.25 -24.35
C LEU A 561 4.72 39.03 -23.99
N THR A 562 5.09 38.89 -22.73
CA THR A 562 6.00 37.84 -22.23
C THR A 562 5.33 37.12 -21.08
N LEU A 563 5.24 35.79 -21.17
CA LEU A 563 4.75 34.94 -20.10
C LEU A 563 5.90 34.58 -19.18
N VAL A 564 5.73 34.80 -17.88
CA VAL A 564 6.73 34.50 -16.85
C VAL A 564 6.17 33.44 -15.92
N VAL A 565 6.72 32.24 -15.95
CA VAL A 565 6.31 31.11 -15.10
C VAL A 565 7.14 31.11 -13.83
N MET A 566 6.51 31.35 -12.69
CA MET A 566 7.18 31.41 -11.39
C MET A 566 7.59 30.03 -10.91
N ASP A 567 8.63 29.96 -10.08
CA ASP A 567 9.05 28.69 -9.47
C ASP A 567 7.92 28.07 -8.64
N PRO A 568 7.72 26.73 -8.68
CA PRO A 568 6.64 26.06 -7.94
C PRO A 568 6.70 26.24 -6.42
N THR A 569 7.84 26.66 -5.86
CA THR A 569 7.96 27.05 -4.45
C THR A 569 7.26 28.38 -4.12
N ASN A 570 7.00 29.22 -5.12
CA ASN A 570 6.27 30.48 -4.99
C ASN A 570 4.76 30.25 -5.18
N GLU A 571 4.12 29.70 -4.14
CA GLU A 571 2.68 29.43 -4.15
C GLU A 571 1.86 30.71 -3.98
N TRP A 572 0.82 30.86 -4.80
CA TRP A 572 -0.07 32.02 -4.75
C TRP A 572 -1.15 31.85 -3.68
N THR A 573 -0.86 32.25 -2.45
CA THR A 573 -1.81 32.29 -1.32
C THR A 573 -2.59 33.60 -1.22
N GLY A 574 -2.22 34.61 -2.02
CA GLY A 574 -2.73 35.98 -1.88
C GLY A 574 -2.01 36.79 -0.78
N GLU A 575 -0.97 36.23 -0.16
CA GLU A 575 -0.14 36.93 0.83
C GLU A 575 0.59 38.15 0.26
N ARG A 576 0.79 39.13 1.13
CA ARG A 576 1.34 40.45 0.78
C ARG A 576 2.77 40.37 0.25
N ALA A 577 3.61 39.47 0.74
CA ALA A 577 5.03 39.40 0.39
C ALA A 577 5.26 39.03 -1.08
N LEU A 578 4.73 37.89 -1.55
CA LEU A 578 4.88 37.47 -2.94
C LEU A 578 4.17 38.44 -3.90
N ARG A 579 3.00 38.95 -3.51
CA ARG A 579 2.27 39.95 -4.29
C ARG A 579 3.06 41.26 -4.44
N GLN A 580 3.73 41.72 -3.37
CA GLN A 580 4.64 42.87 -3.41
C GLN A 580 5.86 42.62 -4.29
N GLN A 581 6.47 41.43 -4.18
CA GLN A 581 7.61 41.05 -5.01
C GLN A 581 7.25 41.04 -6.50
N ILE A 582 6.10 40.49 -6.87
CA ILE A 582 5.62 40.54 -8.27
C ILE A 582 5.34 41.97 -8.70
N ALA A 583 4.76 42.80 -7.83
CA ALA A 583 4.50 44.20 -8.13
C ALA A 583 5.80 44.98 -8.37
N GLU A 584 6.81 44.71 -7.55
CA GLU A 584 8.16 45.27 -7.68
C GLU A 584 8.81 44.80 -8.98
N TRP A 585 8.84 43.50 -9.26
CA TRP A 585 9.44 42.94 -10.49
C TRP A 585 8.70 43.35 -11.76
N THR A 586 7.41 43.69 -11.65
CA THR A 586 6.63 44.27 -12.74
C THR A 586 7.01 45.72 -13.00
N LYS A 587 7.39 46.48 -11.97
CA LYS A 587 7.76 47.91 -12.09
C LYS A 587 9.26 48.13 -12.31
N LEU A 588 10.10 47.24 -11.81
CA LEU A 588 11.55 47.36 -11.77
C LEU A 588 12.23 46.16 -12.45
N ARG A 589 13.35 46.45 -13.13
CA ARG A 589 14.33 45.47 -13.59
C ARG A 589 15.61 45.72 -12.78
N GLY A 590 15.85 44.89 -11.76
CA GLY A 590 16.86 45.20 -10.75
C GLY A 590 16.53 46.53 -10.06
N LYS A 591 17.38 47.56 -10.24
CA LYS A 591 17.18 48.90 -9.65
C LYS A 591 16.60 49.92 -10.62
N THR A 592 16.40 49.58 -11.90
CA THR A 592 15.89 50.52 -12.91
C THR A 592 14.41 50.29 -13.18
N SER A 593 13.63 51.35 -13.39
CA SER A 593 12.21 51.22 -13.75
C SER A 593 12.06 50.61 -15.15
N ARG A 594 11.12 49.66 -15.29
CA ARG A 594 10.74 49.08 -16.57
C ARG A 594 9.99 50.10 -17.42
N LEU A 595 10.27 50.08 -18.71
CA LEU A 595 9.56 50.86 -19.72
C LEU A 595 8.27 50.17 -20.16
N TYR A 596 8.20 48.84 -20.07
CA TYR A 596 7.10 48.04 -20.61
C TYR A 596 6.44 47.12 -19.56
N PRO A 597 6.01 47.62 -18.38
CA PRO A 597 5.45 46.78 -17.32
C PRO A 597 4.15 46.05 -17.75
N GLY A 598 3.40 46.61 -18.71
CA GLY A 598 2.17 46.02 -19.24
C GLY A 598 2.40 44.79 -20.12
N SER A 599 3.64 44.54 -20.57
CA SER A 599 3.98 43.38 -21.40
C SER A 599 4.19 42.09 -20.59
N LEU A 600 4.28 42.15 -19.26
CA LEU A 600 4.52 40.98 -18.42
C LEU A 600 3.20 40.32 -17.96
N VAL A 601 3.16 38.99 -18.05
CA VAL A 601 2.11 38.14 -17.49
C VAL A 601 2.76 37.09 -16.60
N TRP A 602 2.50 37.12 -15.29
CA TRP A 602 3.07 36.19 -14.32
C TRP A 602 2.14 35.00 -14.10
N CYS A 603 2.63 33.78 -14.28
CA CYS A 603 1.89 32.54 -14.08
C CYS A 603 2.35 31.85 -12.80
N LEU A 604 1.43 31.58 -11.89
CA LEU A 604 1.71 31.10 -10.53
C LEU A 604 0.92 29.85 -10.16
N LYS A 605 1.53 29.04 -9.31
CA LYS A 605 0.96 27.80 -8.79
C LYS A 605 -0.02 28.07 -7.63
N LYS A 606 -1.11 27.30 -7.56
CA LYS A 606 -1.97 27.23 -6.36
C LYS A 606 -1.21 26.62 -5.18
N PRO A 607 -1.61 26.93 -3.94
CA PRO A 607 -1.06 26.28 -2.75
C PRO A 607 -1.35 24.77 -2.73
N GLY A 608 -0.43 23.98 -2.19
CA GLY A 608 -0.67 22.59 -1.86
C GLY A 608 0.29 21.57 -2.50
N ARG A 609 0.26 20.36 -1.94
CA ARG A 609 1.21 19.28 -2.26
C ARG A 609 0.82 18.41 -3.45
N ASP A 610 -0.35 18.62 -4.06
CA ASP A 610 -0.86 17.78 -5.16
C ASP A 610 0.20 17.51 -6.25
N LEU A 611 0.81 18.57 -6.81
CA LEU A 611 1.84 18.44 -7.85
C LEU A 611 3.04 17.64 -7.37
N ARG A 612 3.47 17.89 -6.13
CA ARG A 612 4.59 17.18 -5.51
C ARG A 612 4.25 15.70 -5.31
N ASP A 613 3.06 15.38 -4.82
CA ASP A 613 2.63 14.01 -4.57
C ASP A 613 2.51 13.20 -5.88
N ARG A 614 1.98 13.81 -6.96
CA ARG A 614 1.94 13.20 -8.29
C ARG A 614 3.34 12.99 -8.86
N LEU A 615 4.23 13.97 -8.71
CA LEU A 615 5.62 13.88 -9.17
C LEU A 615 6.41 12.80 -8.41
N GLU A 616 6.34 12.76 -7.08
CA GLU A 616 6.99 11.75 -6.25
C GLU A 616 6.54 10.34 -6.65
N MET A 617 5.24 10.15 -6.89
CA MET A 617 4.70 8.88 -7.38
C MET A 617 5.27 8.50 -8.76
N TRP A 618 5.32 9.44 -9.71
CA TRP A 618 5.90 9.21 -11.02
C TRP A 618 7.39 8.86 -10.96
N LEU A 619 8.17 9.59 -10.16
CA LEU A 619 9.60 9.31 -9.95
C LEU A 619 9.83 7.93 -9.33
N ALA A 620 9.01 7.55 -8.35
CA ALA A 620 9.08 6.24 -7.73
C ALA A 620 8.81 5.12 -8.74
N TRP A 621 7.75 5.24 -9.55
CA TRP A 621 7.47 4.29 -10.62
C TRP A 621 8.59 4.19 -11.65
N ARG A 622 9.16 5.34 -12.04
CA ARG A 622 10.26 5.38 -13.01
C ARG A 622 11.54 4.73 -12.46
N ARG A 623 11.83 4.88 -11.16
CA ARG A 623 12.94 4.17 -10.51
C ARG A 623 12.69 2.66 -10.50
N VAL A 624 11.46 2.22 -10.18
CA VAL A 624 11.09 0.79 -10.23
C VAL A 624 11.24 0.23 -11.64
N GLU A 625 10.78 0.93 -12.68
CA GLU A 625 10.94 0.53 -14.07
C GLU A 625 12.42 0.35 -14.45
N HIS A 626 13.27 1.31 -14.07
CA HIS A 626 14.70 1.25 -14.32
C HIS A 626 15.37 0.06 -13.64
N GLU A 627 15.11 -0.15 -12.35
CA GLU A 627 15.68 -1.27 -11.59
C GLU A 627 15.21 -2.65 -12.12
N VAL A 628 13.97 -2.74 -12.60
CA VAL A 628 13.47 -3.95 -13.27
C VAL A 628 14.17 -4.16 -14.62
N ALA A 629 14.39 -3.10 -15.40
CA ALA A 629 15.07 -3.16 -16.68
C ALA A 629 16.56 -3.55 -16.54
N GLU A 630 17.24 -3.06 -15.49
CA GLU A 630 18.63 -3.40 -15.17
C GLU A 630 18.79 -4.77 -14.49
N GLY A 631 17.68 -5.40 -14.09
CA GLY A 631 17.69 -6.70 -13.44
C GLY A 631 18.04 -6.66 -11.95
N THR A 632 18.19 -5.48 -11.34
CA THR A 632 18.40 -5.33 -9.89
C THR A 632 17.14 -5.63 -9.08
N LEU A 633 15.95 -5.49 -9.70
CA LEU A 633 14.66 -5.87 -9.13
C LEU A 633 13.96 -7.00 -9.94
N GLY A 634 14.57 -7.52 -11.01
CA GLY A 634 13.87 -8.18 -12.12
C GLY A 634 13.75 -9.71 -12.12
N GLY A 635 14.31 -10.42 -11.14
CA GLY A 635 14.26 -11.89 -11.06
C GLY A 635 12.91 -12.48 -10.60
N GLU A 636 12.05 -11.64 -10.02
CA GLU A 636 10.87 -12.07 -9.25
C GLU A 636 9.52 -11.63 -9.84
N PHE A 637 9.52 -10.76 -10.86
CA PHE A 637 8.30 -10.22 -11.48
C PHE A 637 8.00 -10.90 -12.82
N ASP A 638 6.74 -11.26 -13.03
CA ASP A 638 6.31 -11.93 -14.25
C ASP A 638 6.09 -10.93 -15.42
N ARG A 639 5.68 -11.43 -16.59
CA ARG A 639 5.42 -10.56 -17.76
C ARG A 639 4.25 -9.60 -17.53
N SER A 640 3.25 -10.00 -16.73
CA SER A 640 2.08 -9.17 -16.44
C SER A 640 2.46 -8.02 -15.49
N ASP A 641 3.30 -8.29 -14.50
CA ASP A 641 3.87 -7.27 -13.61
C ASP A 641 4.65 -6.22 -14.40
N ARG A 642 5.45 -6.64 -15.39
CA ARG A 642 6.21 -5.70 -16.25
C ARG A 642 5.31 -4.79 -17.08
N ALA A 643 4.24 -5.34 -17.67
CA ALA A 643 3.26 -4.54 -18.40
C ALA A 643 2.50 -3.56 -17.48
N ASN A 644 2.19 -3.99 -16.25
CA ASN A 644 1.57 -3.15 -15.22
C ASN A 644 2.49 -2.01 -14.76
N ILE A 645 3.80 -2.24 -14.67
CA ILE A 645 4.78 -1.17 -14.36
C ILE A 645 4.77 -0.11 -15.45
N GLN A 646 4.89 -0.51 -16.73
CA GLN A 646 4.92 0.44 -17.85
C GLN A 646 3.65 1.29 -17.93
N SER A 647 2.47 0.66 -17.78
CA SER A 647 1.20 1.40 -17.77
C SER A 647 1.08 2.33 -16.55
N SER A 648 1.59 1.92 -15.39
CA SER A 648 1.60 2.74 -14.17
C SER A 648 2.55 3.94 -14.28
N VAL A 649 3.73 3.76 -14.91
CA VAL A 649 4.66 4.87 -15.18
C VAL A 649 3.99 5.91 -16.08
N ALA A 650 3.39 5.48 -17.18
CA ALA A 650 2.69 6.38 -18.12
C ALA A 650 1.53 7.11 -17.44
N ALA A 651 0.68 6.39 -16.70
CA ALA A 651 -0.45 6.98 -15.99
C ALA A 651 0.01 7.97 -14.90
N ALA A 652 1.09 7.67 -14.17
CA ALA A 652 1.65 8.59 -13.17
C ALA A 652 2.29 9.82 -13.82
N GLU A 653 2.93 9.66 -14.98
CA GLU A 653 3.47 10.78 -15.76
C GLU A 653 2.37 11.72 -16.21
N ASP A 654 1.30 11.19 -16.81
CA ASP A 654 0.17 11.97 -17.30
C ASP A 654 -0.56 12.67 -16.15
N ALA A 655 -0.73 12.00 -15.01
CA ALA A 655 -1.29 12.62 -13.81
C ALA A 655 -0.41 13.76 -13.26
N ALA A 656 0.92 13.65 -13.34
CA ALA A 656 1.83 14.72 -12.96
C ALA A 656 1.78 15.90 -13.96
N LYS A 657 1.70 15.62 -15.27
CA LYS A 657 1.48 16.64 -16.30
C LYS A 657 0.15 17.36 -16.07
N ASP A 658 -0.95 16.63 -15.89
CA ASP A 658 -2.27 17.21 -15.61
C ASP A 658 -2.24 18.12 -14.37
N GLU A 659 -1.52 17.75 -13.32
CA GLU A 659 -1.42 18.60 -12.13
C GLU A 659 -0.52 19.83 -12.33
N VAL A 660 0.38 19.87 -13.33
CA VAL A 660 1.02 21.14 -13.73
C VAL A 660 -0.05 22.11 -14.25
N TRP A 661 -0.99 21.62 -15.06
CA TRP A 661 -2.08 22.41 -15.63
C TRP A 661 -3.12 22.83 -14.58
N GLY A 662 -3.50 21.91 -13.68
CA GLY A 662 -4.37 22.21 -12.54
C GLY A 662 -3.69 23.10 -11.49
N GLY A 663 -2.36 23.00 -11.38
CA GLY A 663 -1.52 23.70 -10.42
C GLY A 663 -1.26 25.15 -10.80
N TYR A 664 -0.81 25.43 -12.02
CA TYR A 664 -0.56 26.79 -12.53
C TYR A 664 -1.87 27.48 -12.92
N ARG A 665 -2.57 27.96 -11.88
CA ARG A 665 -3.95 28.43 -11.95
C ARG A 665 -4.07 29.95 -12.03
N PHE A 666 -3.07 30.70 -11.58
CA PHE A 666 -3.19 32.14 -11.48
C PHE A 666 -2.32 32.86 -12.51
N ALA A 667 -2.92 33.79 -13.25
CA ALA A 667 -2.21 34.75 -14.09
C ALA A 667 -2.30 36.15 -13.46
N VAL A 668 -1.17 36.85 -13.31
CA VAL A 668 -1.10 38.18 -12.71
C VAL A 668 -0.52 39.15 -13.73
N ILE A 669 -1.18 40.30 -13.91
CA ILE A 669 -0.80 41.33 -14.88
C ILE A 669 -0.78 42.71 -14.23
N ALA A 670 -0.07 43.66 -14.82
CA ALA A 670 -0.13 45.06 -14.39
C ALA A 670 -1.54 45.66 -14.59
N ASP A 671 -2.07 46.39 -13.63
CA ASP A 671 -3.30 47.16 -13.82
C ASP A 671 -3.24 48.42 -12.97
N ALA A 672 -3.16 49.58 -13.61
CA ALA A 672 -3.08 50.87 -12.92
C ALA A 672 -4.36 51.23 -12.14
N LYS A 673 -5.46 50.49 -12.34
CA LYS A 673 -6.72 50.68 -11.62
C LYS A 673 -6.75 49.98 -10.25
N ASP A 674 -5.89 49.00 -10.03
CA ASP A 674 -5.80 48.26 -8.77
C ASP A 674 -4.82 48.94 -7.80
N ALA A 675 -5.10 48.84 -6.49
CA ALA A 675 -4.41 49.61 -5.44
C ALA A 675 -2.89 49.37 -5.35
N ASP A 676 -2.41 48.20 -5.74
CA ASP A 676 -0.99 47.85 -5.80
C ASP A 676 -0.42 47.78 -7.23
N GLY A 677 -1.28 48.02 -8.23
CA GLY A 677 -0.91 47.97 -9.63
C GLY A 677 -0.98 46.59 -10.27
N LEU A 678 -1.62 45.59 -9.64
CA LEU A 678 -1.70 44.22 -10.14
C LEU A 678 -3.13 43.65 -10.16
N LYS A 679 -3.51 43.07 -11.30
CA LYS A 679 -4.75 42.31 -11.46
C LYS A 679 -4.48 40.81 -11.52
N VAL A 680 -5.28 40.04 -10.78
CA VAL A 680 -5.21 38.57 -10.73
C VAL A 680 -6.32 37.97 -11.56
N ILE A 681 -6.00 36.93 -12.32
CA ILE A 681 -6.91 36.16 -13.13
C ILE A 681 -6.81 34.71 -12.67
N ASP A 682 -7.93 34.15 -12.25
CA ASP A 682 -8.06 32.73 -11.98
C ASP A 682 -8.42 32.00 -13.29
N LEU A 683 -7.53 31.12 -13.74
CA LEU A 683 -7.68 30.34 -14.97
C LEU A 683 -8.61 29.12 -14.77
N GLY A 684 -9.03 28.81 -13.54
CA GLY A 684 -9.82 27.63 -13.19
C GLY A 684 -9.01 26.34 -13.11
N ALA A 685 -9.68 25.18 -13.18
CA ALA A 685 -9.02 23.88 -13.30
C ALA A 685 -8.66 23.59 -14.77
N GLY A 686 -7.39 23.30 -15.05
CA GLY A 686 -6.91 22.94 -16.40
C GLY A 686 -6.55 21.46 -16.50
N HIS A 687 -6.47 20.95 -17.73
CA HIS A 687 -6.06 19.57 -18.02
C HIS A 687 -5.11 19.54 -19.24
N SER A 688 -4.11 18.65 -19.21
CA SER A 688 -3.06 18.58 -20.23
C SER A 688 -3.53 18.00 -21.57
N SER A 689 -4.68 17.32 -21.55
CA SER A 689 -5.39 16.79 -22.72
C SER A 689 -6.26 17.83 -23.46
N SER A 690 -6.32 19.06 -22.95
CA SER A 690 -6.94 20.16 -23.69
C SER A 690 -6.11 20.40 -24.96
N GLY A 691 -6.74 20.60 -26.11
CA GLY A 691 -6.05 20.91 -27.38
C GLY A 691 -5.34 22.26 -27.38
N GLU A 692 -5.35 22.98 -26.25
CA GLU A 692 -4.67 24.25 -26.03
C GLU A 692 -3.28 24.03 -25.42
N THR A 693 -2.50 25.10 -25.27
CA THR A 693 -1.20 25.10 -24.56
C THR A 693 -1.33 25.89 -23.24
N LEU A 694 -0.43 25.72 -22.26
CA LEU A 694 -0.51 26.48 -21.00
C LEU A 694 -0.45 28.00 -21.27
N CYS A 695 0.40 28.38 -22.22
CA CYS A 695 0.45 29.73 -22.79
C CYS A 695 -0.86 30.12 -23.49
N GLY A 696 -1.41 29.24 -24.32
CA GLY A 696 -2.70 29.44 -25.00
C GLY A 696 -3.84 29.71 -24.02
N ARG A 697 -3.92 28.93 -22.95
CA ARG A 697 -4.93 29.08 -21.89
C ARG A 697 -4.87 30.46 -21.22
N VAL A 698 -3.67 30.93 -20.89
CA VAL A 698 -3.48 32.29 -20.33
C VAL A 698 -3.93 33.35 -21.33
N ILE A 699 -3.56 33.21 -22.61
CA ILE A 699 -3.97 34.13 -23.67
C ILE A 699 -5.50 34.12 -23.86
N THR A 700 -6.12 32.95 -23.90
CA THR A 700 -7.58 32.78 -24.02
C THR A 700 -8.31 33.44 -22.84
N ALA A 701 -7.82 33.25 -21.61
CA ALA A 701 -8.37 33.90 -20.43
C ALA A 701 -8.23 35.44 -20.46
N LEU A 702 -7.09 35.95 -20.93
CA LEU A 702 -6.89 37.39 -21.10
C LEU A 702 -7.82 37.97 -22.19
N LYS A 703 -8.02 37.25 -23.30
CA LYS A 703 -8.93 37.67 -24.37
C LYS A 703 -10.40 37.66 -23.91
N SER A 704 -10.84 36.60 -23.23
CA SER A 704 -12.23 36.47 -22.78
C SER A 704 -12.63 37.55 -21.77
N GLN A 705 -11.67 38.04 -20.97
CA GLN A 705 -11.87 39.15 -20.05
C GLN A 705 -11.59 40.54 -20.66
N ALA A 706 -11.37 40.63 -21.98
CA ALA A 706 -11.02 41.86 -22.71
C ALA A 706 -9.75 42.57 -22.18
N LEU A 707 -8.81 41.82 -21.62
CA LEU A 707 -7.51 42.30 -21.10
C LEU A 707 -6.39 42.20 -22.14
N LEU A 708 -6.61 41.46 -23.21
CA LEU A 708 -5.73 41.30 -24.37
C LEU A 708 -6.57 41.30 -25.65
N ASN A 709 -6.13 42.04 -26.66
CA ASN A 709 -6.76 42.05 -27.98
C ASN A 709 -5.75 41.71 -29.08
N GLU A 710 -6.22 41.13 -30.18
CA GLU A 710 -5.36 40.84 -31.35
C GLU A 710 -5.10 42.09 -32.20
N SER A 711 -6.02 43.05 -32.13
CA SER A 711 -5.96 44.31 -32.89
C SER A 711 -6.65 45.41 -32.10
N VAL A 712 -6.35 46.65 -32.47
CA VAL A 712 -7.08 47.85 -32.04
C VAL A 712 -7.92 48.39 -33.19
N GLY A 713 -9.03 49.08 -32.88
CA GLY A 713 -9.88 49.80 -33.84
C GLY A 713 -9.93 51.30 -33.57
N THR A 714 -10.38 52.08 -34.56
CA THR A 714 -10.41 53.55 -34.52
C THR A 714 -11.21 54.10 -33.33
N GLY A 715 -12.44 53.61 -33.14
CA GLY A 715 -13.29 54.04 -32.03
C GLY A 715 -12.73 53.73 -30.64
N TYR A 716 -11.85 52.73 -30.50
CA TYR A 716 -11.16 52.49 -29.22
C TYR A 716 -10.11 53.58 -28.94
N ILE A 717 -9.33 53.96 -29.94
CA ILE A 717 -8.32 55.02 -29.82
C ILE A 717 -8.99 56.37 -29.56
N GLU A 718 -10.10 56.68 -30.26
CA GLU A 718 -10.86 57.92 -30.06
C GLU A 718 -11.40 58.05 -28.63
N ARG A 719 -12.02 56.98 -28.10
CA ARG A 719 -12.57 56.98 -26.73
C ARG A 719 -11.50 57.15 -25.67
N ASN A 720 -10.31 56.60 -25.91
CA ASN A 720 -9.18 56.65 -24.99
C ASN A 720 -8.18 57.77 -25.31
N TRP A 721 -8.57 58.76 -26.12
CA TRP A 721 -7.71 59.91 -26.39
C TRP A 721 -7.43 60.70 -25.10
N PRO A 722 -6.16 60.98 -24.75
CA PRO A 722 -5.83 61.64 -23.49
C PRO A 722 -6.52 63.01 -23.38
N PRO A 723 -7.20 63.33 -22.26
CA PRO A 723 -7.91 64.60 -22.11
C PRO A 723 -7.05 65.84 -22.38
N ALA A 724 -5.79 65.81 -21.93
CA ALA A 724 -4.81 66.88 -22.16
C ALA A 724 -4.45 67.10 -23.64
N LEU A 725 -4.66 66.09 -24.50
CA LEU A 725 -4.34 66.14 -25.93
C LEU A 725 -5.58 66.27 -26.81
N LYS A 726 -6.79 66.32 -26.24
CA LYS A 726 -8.03 66.52 -27.02
C LYS A 726 -8.08 67.90 -27.66
N GLY A 727 -7.62 68.94 -26.94
CA GLY A 727 -7.61 70.32 -27.45
C GLY A 727 -6.63 70.55 -28.60
N SER A 728 -5.51 69.82 -28.64
CA SER A 728 -4.54 69.90 -29.75
C SER A 728 -4.92 69.00 -30.94
N GLY A 729 -5.73 67.96 -30.70
CA GLY A 729 -6.07 66.95 -31.69
C GLY A 729 -4.87 66.13 -32.19
N ALA A 730 -3.74 66.15 -31.46
CA ALA A 730 -2.49 65.51 -31.85
C ALA A 730 -1.91 64.66 -30.69
N TRP A 731 -1.78 63.36 -30.93
CA TRP A 731 -1.21 62.40 -29.98
C TRP A 731 0.18 61.94 -30.47
N PRO A 732 1.27 62.23 -29.76
CA PRO A 732 2.59 61.69 -30.09
C PRO A 732 2.55 60.16 -30.22
N LEU A 733 3.04 59.60 -31.33
CA LEU A 733 3.02 58.15 -31.57
C LEU A 733 3.84 57.39 -30.51
N ALA A 734 4.95 57.95 -30.05
CA ALA A 734 5.71 57.40 -28.93
C ALA A 734 4.87 57.30 -27.65
N GLY A 735 3.99 58.29 -27.39
CA GLY A 735 3.07 58.29 -26.25
C GLY A 735 1.90 57.30 -26.42
N LEU A 736 1.37 57.19 -27.64
CA LEU A 736 0.34 56.19 -27.98
C LEU A 736 0.90 54.78 -27.75
N ARG A 737 2.05 54.46 -28.34
CA ARG A 737 2.76 53.20 -28.14
C ARG A 737 3.00 52.91 -26.66
N LYS A 738 3.53 53.88 -25.92
CA LYS A 738 3.79 53.74 -24.48
C LYS A 738 2.52 53.35 -23.71
N SER A 739 1.38 53.94 -24.06
CA SER A 739 0.10 53.66 -23.38
C SER A 739 -0.37 52.20 -23.56
N PHE A 740 0.01 51.52 -24.65
CA PHE A 740 -0.23 50.07 -24.81
C PHE A 740 0.76 49.23 -24.01
N LEU A 741 2.00 49.71 -23.85
CA LEU A 741 3.09 48.96 -23.22
C LEU A 741 3.17 49.13 -21.70
N ASP A 742 2.63 50.21 -21.15
CA ASP A 742 2.53 50.44 -19.70
C ASP A 742 1.21 49.92 -19.09
N GLY A 743 0.30 49.41 -19.93
CA GLY A 743 -0.98 48.86 -19.50
C GLY A 743 -2.11 49.89 -19.33
N SER A 744 -1.89 51.14 -19.72
CA SER A 744 -2.95 52.18 -19.71
C SER A 744 -4.05 51.90 -20.73
N LEU A 745 -3.70 51.27 -21.85
CA LEU A 745 -4.62 50.76 -22.87
C LEU A 745 -4.60 49.23 -22.88
N THR A 746 -5.49 48.62 -23.68
CA THR A 746 -5.55 47.17 -23.86
C THR A 746 -4.19 46.61 -24.26
N ARG A 747 -3.86 45.40 -23.81
CA ARG A 747 -2.67 44.71 -24.26
C ARG A 747 -2.83 44.23 -25.71
N LEU A 748 -1.71 44.10 -26.39
CA LEU A 748 -1.56 43.47 -27.70
C LEU A 748 -0.42 42.44 -27.61
N LEU A 749 -0.47 41.38 -28.42
CA LEU A 749 0.59 40.35 -28.45
C LEU A 749 1.93 40.94 -28.90
N ASP A 750 1.90 41.73 -29.99
CA ASP A 750 3.04 42.48 -30.52
C ASP A 750 2.57 43.92 -30.84
N PRO A 751 2.59 44.83 -29.84
CA PRO A 751 2.11 46.21 -29.99
C PRO A 751 2.74 46.95 -31.18
N ASP A 752 4.04 46.77 -31.41
CA ASP A 752 4.76 47.51 -32.45
C ASP A 752 4.29 47.10 -33.85
N THR A 753 4.19 45.79 -34.09
CA THR A 753 3.73 45.24 -35.37
C THR A 753 2.27 45.60 -35.63
N VAL A 754 1.41 45.45 -34.62
CA VAL A 754 -0.03 45.74 -34.74
C VAL A 754 -0.28 47.22 -34.97
N LEU A 755 0.36 48.11 -34.19
CA LEU A 755 0.15 49.55 -34.32
C LEU A 755 0.69 50.08 -35.65
N LYS A 756 1.85 49.63 -36.12
CA LYS A 756 2.37 50.03 -37.43
C LYS A 756 1.41 49.68 -38.56
N ALA A 757 0.90 48.44 -38.57
CA ALA A 757 -0.06 48.01 -39.58
C ALA A 757 -1.39 48.79 -39.49
N LYS A 758 -1.93 48.96 -38.28
CA LYS A 758 -3.24 49.57 -38.06
C LYS A 758 -3.24 51.08 -38.29
N ILE A 759 -2.19 51.79 -37.91
CA ILE A 759 -2.08 53.24 -38.16
C ILE A 759 -2.04 53.53 -39.66
N VAL A 760 -1.29 52.74 -40.45
CA VAL A 760 -1.31 52.84 -41.92
C VAL A 760 -2.73 52.63 -42.46
N GLU A 761 -3.43 51.60 -41.98
CA GLU A 761 -4.82 51.32 -42.37
C GLU A 761 -5.76 52.48 -42.05
N PHE A 762 -5.69 53.02 -40.82
CA PHE A 762 -6.57 54.11 -40.36
C PHE A 762 -6.33 55.43 -41.09
N VAL A 763 -5.06 55.76 -41.37
CA VAL A 763 -4.70 56.99 -42.08
C VAL A 763 -5.07 56.91 -43.55
N THR A 764 -4.90 55.74 -44.17
CA THR A 764 -5.31 55.49 -45.56
C THR A 764 -6.83 55.59 -45.73
N ARG A 765 -7.61 55.10 -44.77
CA ARG A 765 -9.08 55.24 -44.76
C ARG A 765 -9.58 56.64 -44.41
N GLY A 766 -8.71 57.52 -43.89
CA GLY A 766 -9.07 58.87 -43.47
C GLY A 766 -9.82 58.92 -42.12
N ASP A 767 -9.68 57.86 -41.30
CA ASP A 767 -10.21 57.84 -39.93
C ASP A 767 -9.30 58.67 -38.99
N PHE A 768 -8.00 58.68 -39.26
CA PHE A 768 -7.00 59.53 -38.58
C PHE A 768 -6.08 60.20 -39.61
N GLY A 769 -5.31 61.20 -39.17
CA GLY A 769 -4.14 61.69 -39.91
C GLY A 769 -2.84 61.26 -39.25
N LEU A 770 -1.74 61.24 -40.01
CA LEU A 770 -0.38 61.11 -39.49
C LEU A 770 0.36 62.42 -39.77
N ALA A 771 1.19 62.88 -38.85
CA ALA A 771 2.02 64.06 -39.09
C ALA A 771 3.44 63.88 -38.55
N SER A 772 4.42 64.45 -39.26
CA SER A 772 5.83 64.42 -38.87
C SER A 772 6.50 65.79 -39.03
N GLY A 773 7.51 66.05 -38.19
CA GLY A 773 8.29 67.30 -38.20
C GLY A 773 7.48 68.50 -37.70
N PRO A 774 7.21 68.61 -36.38
CA PRO A 774 6.43 69.72 -35.84
C PRO A 774 7.15 71.06 -36.04
N ARG A 775 6.42 72.08 -36.50
CA ARG A 775 6.91 73.44 -36.71
C ARG A 775 6.44 74.39 -35.60
N PRO A 776 7.18 75.50 -35.34
CA PRO A 776 6.82 76.46 -34.29
C PRO A 776 5.48 77.17 -34.50
N ASP A 777 4.94 77.15 -35.73
CA ASP A 777 3.65 77.72 -36.13
C ASP A 777 2.45 76.80 -35.83
N GLY A 778 2.69 75.62 -35.25
CA GLY A 778 1.65 74.62 -34.97
C GLY A 778 1.27 73.75 -36.17
N ASN A 779 2.03 73.85 -37.27
CA ASN A 779 1.94 73.00 -38.45
C ASN A 779 3.00 71.88 -38.42
N TYR A 780 3.02 71.03 -39.44
CA TYR A 780 3.94 69.91 -39.58
C TYR A 780 4.62 69.94 -40.95
N GLU A 781 5.82 69.40 -41.06
CA GLU A 781 6.53 69.27 -42.33
C GLU A 781 5.80 68.36 -43.31
N ARG A 782 5.18 67.29 -42.80
CA ARG A 782 4.34 66.38 -43.58
C ARG A 782 3.08 66.02 -42.81
N VAL A 783 1.95 65.95 -43.52
CA VAL A 783 0.65 65.52 -42.99
C VAL A 783 -0.01 64.57 -43.98
N TRP A 784 -0.27 63.34 -43.55
CA TRP A 784 -0.98 62.32 -44.31
C TRP A 784 -2.42 62.19 -43.82
N HIS A 785 -3.39 62.15 -44.73
CA HIS A 785 -4.80 61.89 -44.42
C HIS A 785 -5.56 61.48 -45.69
N GLY A 786 -6.16 60.28 -45.68
CA GLY A 786 -6.90 59.73 -46.82
C GLY A 786 -6.01 59.32 -48.00
N GLU A 787 -4.74 59.00 -47.74
CA GLU A 787 -3.76 58.59 -48.75
C GLU A 787 -2.85 57.48 -48.19
N LEU A 788 -2.22 56.72 -49.08
CA LEU A 788 -1.37 55.59 -48.70
C LEU A 788 -0.12 56.09 -47.97
N VAL A 789 0.14 55.55 -46.78
CA VAL A 789 1.33 55.85 -45.97
C VAL A 789 2.25 54.64 -45.98
N ALA A 790 3.55 54.87 -46.25
CA ALA A 790 4.54 53.81 -46.14
C ALA A 790 4.71 53.39 -44.65
N PRO A 791 4.81 52.08 -44.33
CA PRO A 791 4.96 51.64 -42.94
C PRO A 791 6.13 52.28 -42.17
N ASP A 792 7.20 52.66 -42.87
CA ASP A 792 8.38 53.30 -42.29
C ASP A 792 8.11 54.72 -41.77
N GLU A 793 7.08 55.40 -42.28
CA GLU A 793 6.66 56.72 -41.79
C GLU A 793 5.94 56.62 -40.44
N VAL A 794 5.47 55.42 -40.04
CA VAL A 794 4.93 55.15 -38.70
C VAL A 794 6.07 54.82 -37.75
N ALA A 795 6.87 55.85 -37.43
CA ALA A 795 7.96 55.77 -36.47
C ALA A 795 7.50 56.18 -35.06
N PHE A 796 7.86 55.38 -34.05
CA PHE A 796 7.54 55.65 -32.64
C PHE A 796 8.60 56.53 -31.97
N GLU A 797 8.96 57.63 -32.64
CA GLU A 797 10.03 58.54 -32.24
C GLU A 797 9.50 59.94 -31.91
N ALA A 798 10.38 60.80 -31.40
CA ALA A 798 10.02 62.19 -31.12
C ALA A 798 9.73 62.94 -32.43
N GLY A 799 8.57 63.59 -32.53
CA GLY A 799 8.20 64.41 -33.69
C GLY A 799 7.19 63.77 -34.66
N VAL A 800 6.68 62.57 -34.38
CA VAL A 800 5.59 61.93 -35.14
C VAL A 800 4.31 61.85 -34.31
N PHE A 801 3.17 62.21 -34.92
CA PHE A 801 1.89 62.38 -34.23
C PHE A 801 0.75 61.73 -35.01
N LEU A 802 -0.14 61.04 -34.28
CA LEU A 802 -1.47 60.68 -34.77
C LEU A 802 -2.39 61.90 -34.59
N LEU A 803 -3.09 62.29 -35.63
CA LEU A 803 -4.02 63.41 -35.65
C LEU A 803 -5.47 62.91 -35.65
N THR A 804 -6.35 63.61 -34.94
CA THR A 804 -7.79 63.41 -35.10
C THR A 804 -8.21 63.76 -36.53
N ARG A 805 -9.28 63.13 -37.03
CA ARG A 805 -9.83 63.39 -38.37
C ARG A 805 -10.05 64.88 -38.63
N GLU A 806 -10.65 65.58 -37.67
CA GLU A 806 -10.96 67.02 -37.74
C GLU A 806 -9.68 67.86 -37.87
N ARG A 807 -8.65 67.55 -37.06
CA ARG A 807 -7.37 68.27 -37.08
C ARG A 807 -6.60 68.03 -38.37
N ALA A 808 -6.58 66.79 -38.85
CA ALA A 808 -5.92 66.42 -40.10
C ALA A 808 -6.57 67.10 -41.31
N GLN A 809 -7.91 67.18 -41.34
CA GLN A 809 -8.64 67.90 -42.38
C GLN A 809 -8.39 69.41 -42.35
N ALA A 810 -8.37 70.02 -41.16
CA ALA A 810 -8.07 71.45 -41.01
C ALA A 810 -6.64 71.79 -41.52
N LEU A 811 -5.66 70.94 -41.19
CA LEU A 811 -4.27 71.12 -41.63
C LEU A 811 -4.09 70.90 -43.14
N LYS A 812 -4.85 69.98 -43.77
CA LYS A 812 -4.83 69.80 -45.25
C LYS A 812 -5.59 70.89 -46.01
N LYS A 813 -6.62 71.51 -45.42
CA LYS A 813 -7.42 72.57 -46.04
C LYS A 813 -6.83 73.98 -45.86
N GLY A 814 -5.85 74.16 -44.98
CA GLY A 814 -5.17 75.44 -44.76
C GLY A 814 -5.92 76.46 -43.88
N GLU A 815 -6.96 76.04 -43.14
CA GLU A 815 -7.73 76.92 -42.25
C GLU A 815 -7.37 76.71 -40.76
N ILE A 816 -7.02 77.80 -40.07
CA ILE A 816 -6.63 77.86 -38.66
C ILE A 816 -7.83 78.30 -37.80
N PRO A 817 -8.15 77.66 -36.65
CA PRO A 817 -8.96 78.30 -35.60
C PRO A 817 -8.11 79.31 -34.80
N LYS A 818 -8.57 80.56 -34.70
CA LYS A 818 -7.88 81.73 -34.12
C LYS A 818 -7.32 81.52 -32.69
N PRO A 819 -6.15 82.12 -32.36
CA PRO A 819 -5.64 82.25 -30.99
C PRO A 819 -6.25 83.45 -30.25
N VAL A 820 -6.39 83.33 -28.92
CA VAL A 820 -6.81 84.41 -28.01
C VAL A 820 -5.59 85.27 -27.65
N GLU A 821 -5.70 86.59 -27.81
CA GLU A 821 -4.66 87.62 -27.59
C GLU A 821 -4.17 87.74 -26.12
N PRO A 822 -2.89 88.15 -25.90
CA PRO A 822 -2.39 88.65 -24.62
C PRO A 822 -2.29 90.19 -24.58
N THR A 823 -2.58 90.79 -23.43
CA THR A 823 -2.35 92.23 -23.11
C THR A 823 -0.99 92.48 -22.42
N PRO A 824 -0.44 93.72 -22.44
CA PRO A 824 0.99 93.96 -22.61
C PRO A 824 1.79 94.26 -21.32
N LYS A 825 3.11 94.03 -21.38
CA LYS A 825 4.12 94.50 -20.41
C LYS A 825 4.78 95.81 -20.89
N PRO A 826 5.19 96.72 -19.99
CA PRO A 826 6.18 97.76 -20.29
C PRO A 826 7.63 97.25 -20.16
N GLN A 827 8.51 97.81 -20.99
CA GLN A 827 9.96 97.58 -21.06
C GLN A 827 10.78 98.34 -19.98
N PRO A 828 12.04 97.95 -19.73
CA PRO A 828 12.92 98.44 -18.66
C PRO A 828 13.87 99.57 -19.10
N PRO A 829 14.51 100.32 -18.17
CA PRO A 829 15.71 101.08 -18.46
C PRO A 829 17.02 100.35 -18.08
N GLU A 830 18.07 100.83 -18.73
CA GLU A 830 19.40 100.27 -19.03
C GLU A 830 20.40 100.08 -17.86
N PRO A 831 21.49 99.30 -18.08
CA PRO A 831 22.57 99.09 -17.12
C PRO A 831 23.77 100.04 -17.32
N LYS A 832 24.48 100.35 -16.23
CA LYS A 832 25.84 100.92 -16.21
C LYS A 832 26.68 100.25 -15.09
N PRO A 833 28.02 100.29 -15.12
CA PRO A 833 28.89 99.65 -16.10
C PRO A 833 29.87 98.65 -15.44
N VAL A 834 30.50 97.86 -16.30
CA VAL A 834 31.55 96.88 -16.00
C VAL A 834 32.77 97.50 -15.30
N VAL A 835 33.25 96.89 -14.21
CA VAL A 835 34.59 97.11 -13.64
C VAL A 835 35.53 95.99 -14.14
N LYS A 836 36.68 96.41 -14.69
CA LYS A 836 37.80 95.56 -15.15
C LYS A 836 38.75 95.19 -13.98
N PRO A 837 39.63 94.18 -14.16
CA PRO A 837 40.08 93.30 -13.08
C PRO A 837 41.41 93.72 -12.42
N GLY A 838 41.59 93.28 -11.17
CA GLY A 838 42.86 93.26 -10.43
C GLY A 838 43.01 91.94 -9.64
N PRO A 839 44.24 91.53 -9.28
CA PRO A 839 44.70 90.14 -9.33
C PRO A 839 44.64 89.39 -7.99
N ASP A 840 44.76 88.07 -8.09
CA ASP A 840 44.92 87.08 -7.02
C ASP A 840 43.72 86.79 -6.10
N ALA A 841 42.83 85.92 -6.61
CA ALA A 841 42.08 84.97 -5.80
C ALA A 841 41.77 83.72 -6.65
N LYS A 842 42.18 82.53 -6.18
CA LYS A 842 42.04 81.23 -6.89
C LYS A 842 40.61 80.66 -6.92
N THR A 843 39.57 81.47 -6.71
CA THR A 843 38.18 81.02 -6.70
C THR A 843 37.23 82.11 -7.22
N ARG A 844 36.33 81.74 -8.13
CA ARG A 844 35.28 82.61 -8.67
C ARG A 844 33.91 82.11 -8.21
N THR A 845 33.11 82.98 -7.61
CA THR A 845 31.73 82.67 -7.20
C THR A 845 30.76 83.11 -8.28
N PHE A 846 29.84 82.22 -8.68
CA PHE A 846 28.79 82.50 -9.67
C PHE A 846 27.43 82.60 -8.96
N ARG A 847 26.68 83.69 -9.21
CA ARG A 847 25.30 83.88 -8.73
C ARG A 847 24.33 83.88 -9.90
N LEU A 848 23.32 83.03 -9.85
CA LEU A 848 22.27 82.88 -10.88
C LEU A 848 20.94 83.43 -10.35
N THR A 849 20.32 84.38 -11.06
CA THR A 849 19.02 84.97 -10.68
C THR A 849 18.14 85.19 -11.91
N GLY A 850 16.86 84.80 -11.87
CA GLY A 850 15.90 85.02 -12.97
C GLY A 850 14.55 84.32 -12.74
N LYS A 851 13.51 84.71 -13.49
CA LYS A 851 12.17 84.09 -13.44
C LYS A 851 12.12 82.85 -14.36
N VAL A 852 11.66 81.71 -13.85
CA VAL A 852 11.61 80.43 -14.59
C VAL A 852 10.16 79.97 -14.80
N PRO A 853 9.69 79.81 -16.04
CA PRO A 853 8.34 79.30 -16.32
C PRO A 853 8.13 77.85 -15.81
N PRO A 854 6.91 77.48 -15.35
CA PRO A 854 6.61 76.15 -14.80
C PRO A 854 7.01 74.96 -15.69
N GLU A 855 6.92 75.13 -17.01
CA GLU A 855 7.23 74.10 -18.01
C GLU A 855 8.71 73.67 -18.01
N LEU A 856 9.60 74.49 -17.45
CA LEU A 856 11.05 74.26 -17.45
C LEU A 856 11.60 73.81 -16.09
N TRP A 857 10.76 73.69 -15.05
CA TRP A 857 11.20 73.36 -13.70
C TRP A 857 11.92 72.00 -13.62
N ASN A 858 11.41 70.99 -14.32
CA ASN A 858 12.06 69.67 -14.41
C ASN A 858 13.44 69.71 -15.09
N ARG A 859 13.67 70.64 -16.03
CA ARG A 859 14.96 70.81 -16.69
C ARG A 859 15.97 71.53 -15.78
N LEU A 860 15.49 72.36 -14.86
CA LEU A 860 16.34 73.05 -13.88
C LEU A 860 16.96 72.06 -12.90
N GLY A 861 16.15 71.15 -12.36
CA GLY A 861 16.60 70.07 -11.47
C GLY A 861 17.51 69.04 -12.14
N THR A 862 17.28 68.72 -13.41
CA THR A 862 18.01 67.64 -14.11
C THR A 862 19.24 68.11 -14.89
N ARG A 863 19.36 69.41 -15.24
CA ARG A 863 20.52 69.92 -16.01
C ARG A 863 21.36 70.98 -15.32
N ILE A 864 20.76 71.85 -14.50
CA ILE A 864 21.50 72.93 -13.83
C ILE A 864 22.07 72.45 -12.50
N ILE A 865 21.27 71.82 -11.65
CA ILE A 865 21.72 71.34 -10.33
C ILE A 865 22.91 70.37 -10.43
N PRO A 866 22.96 69.39 -11.36
CA PRO A 866 24.13 68.51 -11.49
C PRO A 866 25.41 69.24 -11.91
N LYS A 867 25.31 70.30 -12.71
CA LYS A 867 26.47 71.14 -13.08
C LYS A 867 26.95 72.00 -11.92
N LEU A 868 26.04 72.48 -11.06
CA LEU A 868 26.37 73.29 -9.89
C LEU A 868 26.93 72.43 -8.73
N LYS A 869 26.54 71.16 -8.63
CA LYS A 869 27.11 70.18 -7.68
C LYS A 869 28.62 69.92 -7.87
N ALA A 870 29.21 70.34 -8.98
CA ALA A 870 30.65 70.23 -9.22
C ALA A 870 31.48 71.30 -8.47
N GLY A 871 30.84 72.31 -7.85
CA GLY A 871 31.50 73.32 -7.01
C GLY A 871 31.43 72.99 -5.51
N SER A 872 32.36 73.52 -4.73
CA SER A 872 32.35 73.47 -3.26
C SER A 872 31.43 74.56 -2.67
N GLU A 873 30.73 74.25 -1.57
CA GLU A 873 29.84 75.17 -0.83
C GLU A 873 28.58 75.66 -1.58
N LEU A 874 27.88 74.75 -2.27
CA LEU A 874 26.60 75.05 -2.92
C LEU A 874 25.50 75.39 -1.89
N GLN A 875 24.98 76.62 -1.94
CA GLN A 875 23.76 77.04 -1.24
C GLN A 875 22.64 77.33 -2.24
N ILE A 876 21.44 76.80 -1.97
CA ILE A 876 20.23 77.05 -2.77
C ILE A 876 19.20 77.73 -1.87
N GLY A 877 18.88 78.98 -2.19
CA GLY A 877 17.72 79.68 -1.64
C GLY A 877 16.51 79.45 -2.53
N ILE A 878 15.33 79.27 -1.93
CA ILE A 878 14.06 79.12 -2.63
C ILE A 878 13.22 80.36 -2.31
N ASP A 879 12.81 81.09 -3.35
CA ASP A 879 11.89 82.23 -3.27
C ASP A 879 10.78 81.98 -4.30
N VAL A 880 9.58 81.69 -3.81
CA VAL A 880 8.43 81.29 -4.63
C VAL A 880 7.23 82.14 -4.24
N THR A 881 6.74 82.92 -5.18
CA THR A 881 5.50 83.69 -5.03
C THR A 881 4.39 83.03 -5.83
N VAL A 882 3.27 82.72 -5.18
CA VAL A 882 2.07 82.19 -5.83
C VAL A 882 0.85 82.98 -5.35
N THR A 883 -0.05 83.31 -6.26
CA THR A 883 -1.31 83.98 -5.94
C THR A 883 -2.41 82.93 -5.88
N VAL A 884 -3.09 82.83 -4.74
CA VAL A 884 -4.19 81.89 -4.50
C VAL A 884 -5.44 82.67 -4.09
N GLY A 885 -6.62 82.14 -4.42
CA GLY A 885 -7.90 82.73 -4.06
C GLY A 885 -8.11 82.74 -2.54
N ALA A 886 -8.76 83.78 -2.01
CA ALA A 886 -8.89 84.02 -0.56
C ALA A 886 -9.54 82.86 0.21
N GLU A 887 -10.47 82.12 -0.39
CA GLU A 887 -11.14 80.97 0.24
C GLU A 887 -10.22 79.75 0.39
N ALA A 888 -9.21 79.60 -0.47
CA ALA A 888 -8.28 78.47 -0.46
C ALA A 888 -6.96 78.76 0.29
N ALA A 889 -6.70 80.01 0.65
CA ALA A 889 -5.42 80.46 1.19
C ALA A 889 -5.01 79.70 2.48
N ARG A 890 -5.94 79.48 3.42
CA ARG A 890 -5.65 78.77 4.68
C ARG A 890 -5.34 77.28 4.48
N SER A 891 -6.06 76.60 3.59
CA SER A 891 -5.78 75.19 3.27
C SER A 891 -4.45 75.05 2.56
N PHE A 892 -4.17 75.95 1.61
CA PHE A 892 -2.94 75.95 0.83
C PHE A 892 -1.71 76.23 1.70
N GLU A 893 -1.80 77.15 2.68
CA GLU A 893 -0.74 77.39 3.66
C GLU A 893 -0.48 76.16 4.55
N GLY A 894 -1.56 75.47 4.98
CA GLY A 894 -1.46 74.24 5.77
C GLY A 894 -0.79 73.09 5.01
N ASP A 895 -1.21 72.86 3.76
CA ASP A 895 -0.63 71.83 2.90
C ASP A 895 0.85 72.10 2.60
N LEU A 896 1.22 73.36 2.36
CA LEU A 896 2.63 73.75 2.15
C LEU A 896 3.50 73.49 3.39
N ARG A 897 2.99 73.82 4.59
CA ARG A 897 3.73 73.54 5.83
C ARG A 897 3.91 72.04 6.07
N GLN A 898 2.88 71.23 5.80
CA GLN A 898 2.98 69.77 5.91
C GLN A 898 4.00 69.19 4.92
N VAL A 899 4.00 69.66 3.67
CA VAL A 899 4.99 69.22 2.67
C VAL A 899 6.41 69.64 3.05
N LEU A 900 6.60 70.82 3.65
CA LEU A 900 7.91 71.26 4.17
C LEU A 900 8.39 70.40 5.35
N ASP A 901 7.47 69.98 6.23
CA ASP A 901 7.76 69.03 7.31
C ASP A 901 8.15 67.65 6.77
N ASP A 902 7.39 67.09 5.82
CA ASP A 902 7.65 65.77 5.22
C ASP A 902 9.01 65.73 4.48
N LEU A 903 9.48 66.88 3.99
CA LEU A 903 10.78 67.04 3.35
C LEU A 903 11.92 67.41 4.32
N GLY A 904 11.62 67.59 5.62
CA GLY A 904 12.59 67.93 6.67
C GLY A 904 13.15 69.37 6.57
N LEU A 905 12.36 70.31 6.03
CA LEU A 905 12.77 71.68 5.71
C LEU A 905 12.05 72.76 6.55
N ALA A 906 11.16 72.38 7.48
CA ALA A 906 10.33 73.31 8.23
C ALA A 906 11.10 74.38 9.04
N ASP A 907 12.27 74.04 9.59
CA ASP A 907 13.10 75.00 10.34
C ASP A 907 14.00 75.87 9.43
N LYS A 908 14.03 75.59 8.12
CA LYS A 908 14.97 76.18 7.16
C LYS A 908 14.29 77.04 6.09
N VAL A 909 12.99 76.85 5.86
CA VAL A 909 12.20 77.59 4.85
C VAL A 909 10.93 78.13 5.51
N LYS A 910 10.69 79.44 5.40
CA LYS A 910 9.51 80.10 5.96
C LYS A 910 8.43 80.29 4.89
N VAL A 911 7.18 80.09 5.27
CA VAL A 911 6.00 80.46 4.49
C VAL A 911 5.47 81.78 5.07
N GLU A 912 5.49 82.85 4.27
CA GLU A 912 5.05 84.20 4.61
C GLU A 912 3.74 84.58 3.90
#